data_AF-A0AAE8N2B8-F1
#
_entry.id   AF-A0AAE8N2B8-F1
#
_cell.length_a   1.000
_cell.length_b   1.000
_cell.length_c   1.000
_cell.angle_alpha   90.00
_cell.angle_beta   90.00
_cell.angle_gamma   90.00
#
_symmetry.space_group_name_H-M   'P 1'
#
loop_
_entity.id
_entity.type
_entity.pdbx_description
1 polymer ?
#
loop_
_entity_poly.entity_id
_entity_poly.type
_entity_poly.pdbx_seq_one_letter_code
_entity_poly.pdbx_strand_id
1 'polypeptide(L)'
;MGTWPESRARNRTLQILRSATEGEYGVLAIICYNIEHLTALVRAAEAKRSPLILQLFPSTVKQLPTLAWAAAAAVKSATVPLSLHLDHAQDEGQIRDIAANLPFDSIMVDMSHYDHDENLAKTKILTRFCHENGIAVEAESGRINGGEEGIADTGSLEALFTTPEEVEDFLAAEVDLLAPSIGNIHGDYGPAGPQLDYQRLADVNRQIAGRVGMALHGTNDFTPEVMRRCIQNGTAKLNINKLILECWNVHLGEHAREPLMQLLDGGMAVLQAEVERWMDVCGSSGKALTCRKRRVKCDEAKPSCNRCSKADRECRYGQLAVAEPSDAGSDPANLSDREDVSQRKGYGSRSVASPCAIQGPRESSTEHPTEHEAFDNARTAFSASPGPLVPPDSSDSFRIGVPGAPSHNGRIDADDDEGLPNLDFSVSPLAASQIPLLNISPFEWYDLLAQDAISHIQRVNDATNGDPRWRFDESTLSRAQSGAPARYSSSHPGQTNADAAQELPSLDYHDDEPRPLAAHDSISKPWNTTSSIELSATDMRFLRYYTEVVGPILDLFDPVQHFTKVVPHLAMRNTGLLKALLAVAARYMSLDATAGAADDTVPVSASPDSTLLQGNSLPDSGLGQVPAQIATQYYYETLQYLSQTLLYPSYADSDEILATAILISTYEMFDTDPATRSGNWERHLRGAFWIQRSQDNDGESIDGLRRAVWWAWLRQDIWAAFRAGRPTLTIWRPRRRLEDLDSDELATRILYICAKCVEFASSSSADSGAGQDRDIRIKIDHGNKLLRSLQDWYDILPLSYKPIVVAAGVEDELSAAPTVSSCERDDRYNTATTDDRGRSAVFPSVWIHPPNHAGAMQMYHFAKAIVLLNQPTTGGLSEYRQRQKRLSESVNMVCGIANAYRDKESAVAFVSVQAVFAVGLFVQVPAKQDGLLYTLEQMLKKSKFPAPGLVAELKQVWAE
;
A
#
# COMPACT_ATOMS: atom_id res chain seq x y z
N MET A 1 42.00 18.34 16.11
CA MET A 1 41.36 17.01 16.00
C MET A 1 41.19 16.44 17.40
N GLY A 2 39.96 16.14 17.81
CA GLY A 2 39.70 15.43 19.07
C GLY A 2 39.97 13.93 18.93
N THR A 3 40.38 13.27 20.01
CA THR A 3 40.56 11.81 20.06
C THR A 3 39.22 11.13 20.31
N TRP A 4 38.69 10.47 19.28
CA TRP A 4 37.45 9.71 19.34
C TRP A 4 37.52 8.54 20.33
N PRO A 5 36.40 8.12 20.95
CA PRO A 5 36.32 6.88 21.70
C PRO A 5 36.72 5.66 20.85
N GLU A 6 37.34 4.64 21.48
CA GLU A 6 37.83 3.45 20.77
C GLU A 6 36.74 2.68 20.01
N SER A 7 35.47 2.79 20.40
CA SER A 7 34.32 2.22 19.68
C SER A 7 34.10 2.94 18.33
N ARG A 8 33.82 4.25 18.36
CA ARG A 8 33.60 5.08 17.15
C ARG A 8 34.82 5.04 16.21
N ALA A 9 36.04 4.97 16.74
CA ALA A 9 37.27 4.79 15.94
C ALA A 9 37.35 3.46 15.14
N ARG A 10 36.58 2.43 15.54
CA ARG A 10 36.53 1.11 14.88
C ARG A 10 35.36 0.96 13.90
N ASN A 11 34.42 1.91 13.87
CA ASN A 11 33.25 1.89 12.99
C ASN A 11 33.66 1.97 11.50
N ARG A 12 33.01 1.19 10.62
CA ARG A 12 33.39 1.10 9.21
C ARG A 12 33.03 2.35 8.41
N THR A 13 31.81 2.88 8.57
CA THR A 13 31.34 4.08 7.86
C THR A 13 32.26 5.27 8.16
N LEU A 14 32.63 5.45 9.44
CA LEU A 14 33.52 6.55 9.85
C LEU A 14 34.96 6.42 9.31
N GLN A 15 35.49 5.19 9.20
CA GLN A 15 36.79 4.97 8.56
C GLN A 15 36.74 5.25 7.06
N ILE A 16 35.66 4.84 6.39
CA ILE A 16 35.45 5.07 4.95
C ILE A 16 35.36 6.57 4.65
N LEU A 17 34.51 7.30 5.37
CA LEU A 17 34.25 8.71 5.10
C LEU A 17 35.37 9.62 5.56
N ARG A 18 36.08 9.31 6.66
CA ARG A 18 37.31 10.02 7.01
C ARG A 18 38.36 9.91 5.90
N SER A 19 38.55 8.71 5.35
CA SER A 19 39.47 8.49 4.23
C SER A 19 39.05 9.26 2.97
N ALA A 20 37.75 9.47 2.79
CA ALA A 20 37.16 10.23 1.68
C ALA A 20 37.38 11.74 1.82
N THR A 21 37.11 12.30 3.01
CA THR A 21 37.37 13.70 3.34
C THR A 21 38.88 14.03 3.30
N GLU A 22 39.73 13.18 3.92
CA GLU A 22 41.20 13.34 3.89
C GLU A 22 41.81 13.13 2.49
N GLY A 23 41.11 12.38 1.62
CA GLY A 23 41.56 12.03 0.27
C GLY A 23 40.90 12.82 -0.87
N GLU A 24 40.08 13.81 -0.54
CA GLU A 24 39.29 14.67 -1.47
C GLU A 24 38.54 13.87 -2.54
N TYR A 25 37.72 12.89 -2.13
CA TYR A 25 36.87 12.10 -3.03
C TYR A 25 35.50 11.78 -2.44
N GLY A 26 34.52 11.49 -3.29
CA GLY A 26 33.16 11.10 -2.89
C GLY A 26 32.97 9.58 -2.85
N VAL A 27 32.36 9.08 -1.78
CA VAL A 27 31.94 7.68 -1.64
C VAL A 27 30.49 7.56 -2.05
N LEU A 28 30.22 6.67 -3.01
CA LEU A 28 28.86 6.27 -3.34
C LEU A 28 28.26 5.52 -2.16
N ALA A 29 27.11 5.98 -1.69
CA ALA A 29 26.18 5.22 -0.88
C ALA A 29 25.00 4.87 -1.79
N ILE A 30 24.65 3.59 -1.92
CA ILE A 30 23.70 3.14 -2.95
C ILE A 30 22.65 2.22 -2.34
N ILE A 31 21.38 2.51 -2.62
CA ILE A 31 20.24 1.70 -2.16
C ILE A 31 20.24 0.30 -2.80
N CYS A 32 19.88 -0.70 -2.02
CA CYS A 32 19.83 -2.10 -2.43
C CYS A 32 18.43 -2.69 -2.22
N TYR A 33 17.70 -3.01 -3.28
CA TYR A 33 16.36 -3.61 -3.17
C TYR A 33 16.37 -5.15 -3.24
N ASN A 34 17.46 -5.77 -3.72
CA ASN A 34 17.56 -7.22 -3.95
C ASN A 34 19.03 -7.73 -3.87
N ILE A 35 19.22 -9.04 -4.08
CA ILE A 35 20.54 -9.72 -3.98
C ILE A 35 21.42 -9.43 -5.19
N GLU A 36 20.80 -9.19 -6.35
CA GLU A 36 21.43 -8.92 -7.63
C GLU A 36 22.09 -7.53 -7.62
N HIS A 37 21.42 -6.53 -7.06
CA HIS A 37 21.98 -5.21 -6.76
C HIS A 37 23.20 -5.37 -5.84
N LEU A 38 23.04 -5.98 -4.66
CA LEU A 38 24.15 -6.24 -3.73
C LEU A 38 25.35 -6.91 -4.43
N THR A 39 25.08 -7.86 -5.32
CA THR A 39 26.11 -8.58 -6.08
C THR A 39 26.81 -7.68 -7.11
N ALA A 40 26.08 -6.90 -7.91
CA ALA A 40 26.62 -5.98 -8.91
C ALA A 40 27.43 -4.84 -8.25
N LEU A 41 26.89 -4.23 -7.19
CA LEU A 41 27.52 -3.13 -6.47
C LEU A 41 28.86 -3.57 -5.83
N VAL A 42 28.89 -4.74 -5.20
CA VAL A 42 30.12 -5.31 -4.61
C VAL A 42 31.15 -5.62 -5.69
N ARG A 43 30.75 -6.23 -6.81
CA ARG A 43 31.65 -6.51 -7.95
C ARG A 43 32.29 -5.22 -8.48
N ALA A 44 31.53 -4.15 -8.66
CA ALA A 44 32.04 -2.85 -9.08
C ALA A 44 33.08 -2.29 -8.08
N ALA A 45 32.74 -2.28 -6.77
CA ALA A 45 33.64 -1.80 -5.73
C ALA A 45 34.98 -2.56 -5.71
N GLU A 46 34.94 -3.90 -5.87
CA GLU A 46 36.14 -4.73 -5.95
C GLU A 46 36.94 -4.51 -7.24
N ALA A 47 36.28 -4.38 -8.39
CA ALA A 47 36.91 -4.14 -9.69
C ALA A 47 37.67 -2.80 -9.73
N LYS A 48 37.00 -1.72 -9.30
CA LYS A 48 37.61 -0.37 -9.21
C LYS A 48 38.60 -0.23 -8.07
N ARG A 49 38.52 -1.11 -7.07
CA ARG A 49 39.16 -0.93 -5.74
C ARG A 49 38.70 0.39 -5.13
N SER A 50 37.38 0.54 -5.02
CA SER A 50 36.71 1.67 -4.38
C SER A 50 36.18 1.27 -3.01
N PRO A 51 36.10 2.18 -2.02
CA PRO A 51 35.12 2.03 -0.95
C PRO A 51 33.68 2.17 -1.49
N LEU A 52 32.70 1.67 -0.75
CA LEU A 52 31.28 1.73 -1.07
C LEU A 52 30.47 1.67 0.24
N ILE A 53 29.36 2.41 0.33
CA ILE A 53 28.36 2.23 1.39
C ILE A 53 27.14 1.54 0.75
N LEU A 54 26.69 0.44 1.33
CA LEU A 54 25.43 -0.21 0.94
C LEU A 54 24.31 0.36 1.80
N GLN A 55 23.23 0.84 1.18
CA GLN A 55 22.09 1.43 1.88
C GLN A 55 20.84 0.54 1.75
N LEU A 56 20.00 0.55 2.77
CA LEU A 56 18.65 -0.04 2.78
C LEU A 56 17.67 0.99 3.35
N PHE A 57 16.45 1.04 2.83
CA PHE A 57 15.36 1.80 3.47
C PHE A 57 14.68 0.96 4.57
N PRO A 58 14.00 1.60 5.56
CA PRO A 58 13.28 0.89 6.60
C PRO A 58 12.09 0.09 6.05
N SER A 59 11.52 0.54 4.93
CA SER A 59 10.56 -0.21 4.10
C SER A 59 11.16 -1.49 3.54
N THR A 60 12.36 -1.42 2.94
CA THR A 60 13.10 -2.58 2.44
C THR A 60 13.44 -3.58 3.55
N VAL A 61 13.85 -3.10 4.74
CA VAL A 61 14.11 -3.95 5.90
C VAL A 61 12.83 -4.62 6.42
N LYS A 62 11.70 -3.91 6.43
CA LYS A 62 10.39 -4.45 6.82
C LYS A 62 9.86 -5.51 5.84
N GLN A 63 10.10 -5.32 4.55
CA GLN A 63 9.67 -6.24 3.48
C GLN A 63 10.61 -7.44 3.32
N LEU A 64 11.92 -7.22 3.42
CA LEU A 64 12.98 -8.19 3.16
C LEU A 64 14.01 -8.18 4.32
N PRO A 65 13.65 -8.60 5.54
CA PRO A 65 14.54 -8.54 6.71
C PRO A 65 15.80 -9.42 6.57
N THR A 66 15.78 -10.41 5.68
CA THR A 66 16.96 -11.22 5.30
C THR A 66 17.99 -10.44 4.49
N LEU A 67 17.60 -9.35 3.81
CA LEU A 67 18.49 -8.56 2.95
C LEU A 67 19.53 -7.80 3.77
N ALA A 68 19.20 -7.31 4.97
CA ALA A 68 20.16 -6.71 5.90
C ALA A 68 21.27 -7.70 6.30
N TRP A 69 20.91 -8.97 6.55
CA TRP A 69 21.87 -10.03 6.85
C TRP A 69 22.72 -10.42 5.64
N ALA A 70 22.14 -10.46 4.44
CA ALA A 70 22.87 -10.70 3.19
C ALA A 70 23.86 -9.55 2.88
N ALA A 71 23.44 -8.30 3.05
CA ALA A 71 24.27 -7.13 2.87
C ALA A 71 25.44 -7.13 3.88
N ALA A 72 25.18 -7.34 5.18
CA ALA A 72 26.24 -7.43 6.18
C ALA A 72 27.21 -8.61 5.94
N ALA A 73 26.73 -9.73 5.38
CA ALA A 73 27.59 -10.82 4.95
C ALA A 73 28.49 -10.42 3.77
N ALA A 74 27.98 -9.65 2.80
CA ALA A 74 28.74 -9.09 1.69
C ALA A 74 29.77 -8.04 2.14
N VAL A 75 29.40 -7.11 3.03
CA VAL A 75 30.32 -6.15 3.68
C VAL A 75 31.48 -6.88 4.38
N LYS A 76 31.20 -8.03 4.99
CA LYS A 76 32.18 -8.84 5.73
C LYS A 76 33.07 -9.70 4.82
N SER A 77 32.61 -10.10 3.64
CA SER A 77 33.38 -10.91 2.69
C SER A 77 34.20 -10.09 1.69
N ALA A 78 33.76 -8.86 1.38
CA ALA A 78 34.38 -7.96 0.42
C ALA A 78 35.89 -7.74 0.68
N THR A 79 36.66 -7.67 -0.40
CA THR A 79 38.11 -7.45 -0.38
C THR A 79 38.49 -5.98 -0.21
N VAL A 80 37.54 -5.06 -0.43
CA VAL A 80 37.64 -3.60 -0.28
C VAL A 80 36.82 -3.10 0.94
N PRO A 81 37.00 -1.85 1.42
CA PRO A 81 36.22 -1.31 2.54
C PRO A 81 34.77 -1.01 2.17
N LEU A 82 33.84 -1.83 2.67
CA LEU A 82 32.40 -1.56 2.65
C LEU A 82 31.86 -1.25 4.06
N SER A 83 30.67 -0.66 4.14
CA SER A 83 29.81 -0.62 5.33
C SER A 83 28.32 -0.73 4.95
N LEU A 84 27.47 -1.07 5.93
CA LEU A 84 26.01 -1.13 5.78
C LEU A 84 25.33 0.04 6.51
N HIS A 85 24.39 0.70 5.84
CA HIS A 85 23.71 1.90 6.32
C HIS A 85 22.18 1.78 6.16
N LEU A 86 21.42 2.25 7.15
CA LEU A 86 19.96 2.43 7.06
C LEU A 86 19.68 3.89 6.72
N ASP A 87 19.09 4.16 5.56
CA ASP A 87 18.79 5.52 5.09
C ASP A 87 17.39 5.96 5.51
N HIS A 88 17.17 7.26 5.78
CA HIS A 88 15.88 7.85 6.17
C HIS A 88 15.06 7.03 7.19
N ALA A 89 15.63 6.75 8.36
CA ALA A 89 14.87 6.13 9.46
C ALA A 89 14.13 7.20 10.26
N GLN A 90 12.79 7.20 10.14
CA GLN A 90 11.90 8.24 10.66
C GLN A 90 11.12 7.83 11.93
N ASP A 91 11.12 6.55 12.32
CA ASP A 91 10.43 6.05 13.53
C ASP A 91 11.41 5.69 14.67
N GLU A 92 11.18 6.24 15.86
CA GLU A 92 12.04 6.00 17.04
C GLU A 92 12.09 4.53 17.46
N GLY A 93 10.97 3.81 17.36
CA GLY A 93 10.88 2.40 17.77
C GLY A 93 11.71 1.50 16.84
N GLN A 94 11.56 1.70 15.54
CA GLN A 94 12.27 1.01 14.49
C GLN A 94 13.77 1.30 14.52
N ILE A 95 14.19 2.56 14.77
CA ILE A 95 15.61 2.90 14.94
C ILE A 95 16.20 2.10 16.11
N ARG A 96 15.50 2.02 17.24
CA ARG A 96 15.96 1.30 18.44
C ARG A 96 16.02 -0.21 18.23
N ASP A 97 15.01 -0.80 17.57
CA ASP A 97 14.99 -2.23 17.23
C ASP A 97 16.11 -2.60 16.25
N ILE A 98 16.24 -1.86 15.15
CA ILE A 98 17.28 -2.10 14.14
C ILE A 98 18.68 -1.93 14.74
N ALA A 99 18.90 -0.90 15.57
CA ALA A 99 20.18 -0.66 16.21
C ALA A 99 20.56 -1.73 17.26
N ALA A 100 19.59 -2.42 17.86
CA ALA A 100 19.84 -3.51 18.81
C ALA A 100 19.96 -4.88 18.13
N ASN A 101 19.19 -5.13 17.07
CA ASN A 101 18.95 -6.49 16.55
C ASN A 101 19.51 -6.76 15.14
N LEU A 102 19.90 -5.74 14.36
CA LEU A 102 20.35 -5.92 12.96
C LEU A 102 21.79 -5.40 12.72
N PRO A 103 22.52 -5.97 11.73
CA PRO A 103 23.97 -5.81 11.60
C PRO A 103 24.41 -4.54 10.82
N PHE A 104 23.82 -3.39 11.12
CA PHE A 104 24.16 -2.10 10.50
C PHE A 104 25.47 -1.51 11.06
N ASP A 105 26.25 -0.82 10.22
CA ASP A 105 27.39 -0.01 10.66
C ASP A 105 26.97 1.45 10.96
N SER A 106 25.88 1.93 10.35
CA SER A 106 25.37 3.30 10.53
C SER A 106 23.87 3.41 10.26
N ILE A 107 23.21 4.41 10.84
CA ILE A 107 21.79 4.74 10.63
C ILE A 107 21.65 6.25 10.41
N MET A 108 20.88 6.66 9.40
CA MET A 108 20.34 8.01 9.32
C MET A 108 19.12 8.12 10.23
N VAL A 109 19.25 8.94 11.28
CA VAL A 109 18.16 9.36 12.15
C VAL A 109 17.52 10.59 11.50
N ASP A 110 16.45 10.37 10.74
CA ASP A 110 15.77 11.40 9.98
C ASP A 110 14.54 11.91 10.73
N MET A 111 14.74 12.96 11.52
CA MET A 111 13.69 13.64 12.27
C MET A 111 13.28 14.98 11.60
N SER A 112 13.64 15.20 10.32
CA SER A 112 13.41 16.45 9.55
C SER A 112 11.93 16.84 9.39
N HIS A 113 11.02 15.88 9.58
CA HIS A 113 9.57 16.06 9.53
C HIS A 113 8.99 16.74 10.78
N TYR A 114 9.74 16.77 11.89
CA TYR A 114 9.43 17.58 13.07
C TYR A 114 9.87 19.05 12.90
N ASP A 115 9.65 19.89 13.92
CA ASP A 115 10.35 21.18 14.03
C ASP A 115 11.81 21.00 14.47
N HIS A 116 12.60 22.08 14.46
CA HIS A 116 14.03 22.03 14.78
C HIS A 116 14.31 21.55 16.21
N ASP A 117 13.57 22.05 17.20
CA ASP A 117 13.78 21.72 18.61
C ASP A 117 13.45 20.25 18.90
N GLU A 118 12.35 19.73 18.34
CA GLU A 118 11.98 18.32 18.49
C GLU A 118 12.88 17.39 17.66
N ASN A 119 13.27 17.76 16.43
CA ASN A 119 14.27 17.04 15.63
C ASN A 119 15.58 16.92 16.42
N LEU A 120 16.13 18.04 16.89
CA LEU A 120 17.37 18.09 17.65
C LEU A 120 17.30 17.26 18.93
N ALA A 121 16.20 17.35 19.68
CA ALA A 121 15.99 16.58 20.91
C ALA A 121 15.96 15.07 20.65
N LYS A 122 15.17 14.61 19.66
CA LYS A 122 15.08 13.18 19.28
C LYS A 122 16.41 12.67 18.74
N THR A 123 16.99 13.39 17.79
CA THR A 123 18.28 13.05 17.18
C THR A 123 19.36 12.89 18.24
N LYS A 124 19.43 13.78 19.24
CA LYS A 124 20.39 13.69 20.36
C LYS A 124 20.19 12.46 21.26
N ILE A 125 18.94 12.05 21.49
CA ILE A 125 18.62 10.84 22.28
C ILE A 125 18.98 9.57 21.50
N LEU A 126 18.60 9.50 20.22
CA LEU A 126 18.84 8.35 19.34
C LEU A 126 20.33 8.21 18.98
N THR A 127 21.05 9.32 18.81
CA THR A 127 22.50 9.36 18.58
C THR A 127 23.24 8.62 19.70
N ARG A 128 22.93 8.93 20.96
CA ARG A 128 23.50 8.22 22.12
C ARG A 128 23.21 6.72 22.08
N PHE A 129 21.95 6.33 21.84
CA PHE A 129 21.54 4.93 21.78
C PHE A 129 22.27 4.14 20.68
N CYS A 130 22.48 4.76 19.50
CA CYS A 130 23.24 4.15 18.42
C CYS A 130 24.72 4.00 18.78
N HIS A 131 25.33 5.01 19.42
CA HIS A 131 26.73 4.94 19.88
C HIS A 131 26.97 3.88 20.95
N GLU A 132 26.01 3.67 21.85
CA GLU A 132 26.02 2.59 22.84
C GLU A 132 26.05 1.20 22.17
N ASN A 133 25.43 1.06 20.99
CA ASN A 133 25.49 -0.12 20.13
C ASN A 133 26.66 -0.12 19.11
N GLY A 134 27.49 0.94 19.09
CA GLY A 134 28.64 1.09 18.18
C GLY A 134 28.32 1.55 16.75
N ILE A 135 27.05 1.91 16.50
CA ILE A 135 26.51 2.37 15.23
C ILE A 135 26.71 3.87 15.10
N ALA A 136 27.18 4.34 13.94
CA ALA A 136 27.34 5.77 13.67
C ALA A 136 26.03 6.40 13.18
N VAL A 137 25.77 7.65 13.55
CA VAL A 137 24.54 8.37 13.21
C VAL A 137 24.77 9.50 12.21
N GLU A 138 23.87 9.54 11.25
CA GLU A 138 23.70 10.61 10.30
C GLU A 138 22.38 11.32 10.59
N ALA A 139 22.32 12.65 10.42
CA ALA A 139 21.11 13.43 10.64
C ALA A 139 20.93 14.48 9.55
N GLU A 140 19.68 14.81 9.24
CA GLU A 140 19.31 15.89 8.34
C GLU A 140 19.16 17.21 9.09
N SER A 141 19.78 18.27 8.54
CA SER A 141 19.74 19.63 9.07
C SER A 141 19.00 20.56 8.11
N GLY A 142 17.94 21.20 8.61
CA GLY A 142 16.91 21.79 7.77
C GLY A 142 15.89 20.74 7.31
N ARG A 143 15.38 20.89 6.08
CA ARG A 143 14.47 19.94 5.41
C ARG A 143 14.72 19.90 3.90
N ILE A 144 14.88 18.71 3.37
CA ILE A 144 15.00 18.39 1.94
C ILE A 144 13.62 17.96 1.42
N ASN A 145 13.10 18.66 0.41
CA ASN A 145 11.75 18.40 -0.11
C ASN A 145 11.71 17.29 -1.16
N GLY A 146 10.50 16.80 -1.46
CA GLY A 146 10.20 15.73 -2.40
C GLY A 146 10.16 14.35 -1.75
N GLY A 147 10.15 13.28 -2.57
CA GLY A 147 10.10 11.88 -2.13
C GLY A 147 10.52 10.91 -3.24
N GLU A 148 10.81 9.66 -2.88
CA GLU A 148 11.25 8.61 -3.82
C GLU A 148 10.99 7.19 -3.28
N GLU A 149 11.39 6.12 -3.99
CA GLU A 149 11.06 4.72 -3.65
C GLU A 149 11.64 4.23 -2.31
N GLY A 150 10.99 4.60 -1.20
CA GLY A 150 11.38 4.29 0.17
C GLY A 150 11.41 5.50 1.11
N ILE A 151 11.23 6.71 0.59
CA ILE A 151 11.14 7.98 1.34
C ILE A 151 9.78 8.61 1.05
N ALA A 152 9.00 8.92 2.09
CA ALA A 152 7.71 9.59 1.93
C ALA A 152 7.90 11.02 1.39
N ASP A 153 6.99 11.50 0.54
CA ASP A 153 7.03 12.88 0.07
C ASP A 153 6.71 13.85 1.23
N THR A 154 7.53 14.89 1.36
CA THR A 154 7.31 16.07 2.22
C THR A 154 5.97 16.79 1.99
N GLY A 155 5.31 16.59 0.86
CA GLY A 155 3.96 17.09 0.59
C GLY A 155 3.87 18.62 0.62
N SER A 156 3.12 19.17 1.58
CA SER A 156 2.96 20.63 1.74
C SER A 156 3.93 21.29 2.72
N LEU A 157 4.97 20.59 3.18
CA LEU A 157 5.99 21.18 4.04
C LEU A 157 6.94 22.08 3.23
N GLU A 158 7.23 23.28 3.71
CA GLU A 158 8.21 24.16 3.04
C GLU A 158 9.64 23.64 3.22
N ALA A 159 10.46 23.83 2.18
CA ALA A 159 11.88 23.48 2.18
C ALA A 159 12.67 24.44 3.09
N LEU A 160 13.35 23.89 4.08
CA LEU A 160 14.15 24.65 5.04
C LEU A 160 15.64 24.45 4.73
N PHE A 161 16.27 25.44 4.10
CA PHE A 161 17.71 25.42 3.84
C PHE A 161 18.50 25.44 5.15
N THR A 162 19.55 24.60 5.26
CA THR A 162 20.36 24.52 6.47
C THR A 162 20.90 25.88 6.90
N THR A 163 20.73 26.23 8.17
CA THR A 163 21.29 27.45 8.77
C THR A 163 22.59 27.17 9.56
N PRO A 164 23.47 28.18 9.76
CA PRO A 164 24.66 28.01 10.60
C PRO A 164 24.36 27.70 12.07
N GLU A 165 23.16 27.99 12.56
CA GLU A 165 22.77 27.71 13.95
C GLU A 165 22.49 26.20 14.11
N GLU A 166 21.65 25.64 13.22
CA GLU A 166 21.41 24.19 13.13
C GLU A 166 22.71 23.37 13.06
N VAL A 167 23.72 23.85 12.31
CA VAL A 167 25.00 23.13 12.18
C VAL A 167 25.70 22.98 13.53
N GLU A 168 25.80 24.01 14.38
CA GLU A 168 26.37 23.83 15.73
C GLU A 168 25.46 22.98 16.63
N ASP A 169 24.14 23.07 16.48
CA ASP A 169 23.19 22.29 17.27
C ASP A 169 23.32 20.78 17.00
N PHE A 170 23.31 20.33 15.75
CA PHE A 170 23.54 18.91 15.42
C PHE A 170 24.95 18.44 15.83
N LEU A 171 25.95 19.32 15.75
CA LEU A 171 27.28 19.04 16.29
C LEU A 171 27.26 18.89 17.83
N ALA A 172 26.43 19.66 18.53
CA ALA A 172 26.18 19.55 19.97
C ALA A 172 25.22 18.40 20.35
N ALA A 173 24.58 17.76 19.36
CA ALA A 173 23.90 16.46 19.49
C ALA A 173 24.85 15.26 19.30
N GLU A 174 26.13 15.53 18.95
CA GLU A 174 27.20 14.56 18.69
C GLU A 174 26.98 13.61 17.49
N VAL A 175 26.18 14.00 16.49
CA VAL A 175 26.03 13.21 15.25
C VAL A 175 27.38 12.96 14.57
N ASP A 176 27.53 11.88 13.81
CA ASP A 176 28.78 11.54 13.12
C ASP A 176 28.83 12.06 11.67
N LEU A 177 27.66 12.22 11.04
CA LEU A 177 27.47 12.76 9.69
C LEU A 177 26.32 13.78 9.68
N LEU A 178 26.40 14.77 8.79
CA LEU A 178 25.35 15.76 8.57
C LEU A 178 24.93 15.78 7.08
N ALA A 179 23.62 15.73 6.83
CA ALA A 179 23.00 15.96 5.52
C ALA A 179 22.38 17.37 5.50
N PRO A 180 22.95 18.34 4.76
CA PRO A 180 22.40 19.69 4.68
C PRO A 180 21.42 19.86 3.50
N SER A 181 20.29 20.51 3.76
CA SER A 181 19.40 21.05 2.72
C SER A 181 20.02 22.28 2.06
N ILE A 182 20.37 22.13 0.77
CA ILE A 182 21.03 23.16 -0.05
C ILE A 182 20.25 23.47 -1.34
N GLY A 183 18.95 23.15 -1.40
CA GLY A 183 18.15 23.22 -2.64
C GLY A 183 18.25 21.95 -3.50
N ASN A 184 18.80 20.89 -2.93
CA ASN A 184 18.58 19.52 -3.37
C ASN A 184 17.16 19.04 -2.99
N ILE A 185 16.63 18.05 -3.70
CA ILE A 185 15.31 17.43 -3.46
C ILE A 185 15.35 15.92 -3.69
N HIS A 186 14.51 15.18 -3.00
CA HIS A 186 14.22 13.77 -3.28
C HIS A 186 13.29 13.65 -4.50
N GLY A 187 13.41 12.54 -5.24
CA GLY A 187 12.68 12.33 -6.49
C GLY A 187 13.37 12.96 -7.70
N ASP A 188 12.57 13.45 -8.66
CA ASP A 188 13.05 13.97 -9.96
C ASP A 188 13.05 15.50 -10.00
N TYR A 189 14.07 16.07 -10.62
CA TYR A 189 14.18 17.52 -10.83
C TYR A 189 13.34 18.01 -12.00
N GLY A 190 12.72 19.18 -11.82
CA GLY A 190 12.03 19.87 -12.92
C GLY A 190 12.99 20.28 -14.06
N PRO A 191 12.47 20.78 -15.21
CA PRO A 191 13.24 21.01 -16.44
C PRO A 191 14.47 21.95 -16.35
N ALA A 192 14.69 22.62 -15.22
CA ALA A 192 15.88 23.42 -14.95
C ALA A 192 17.07 22.60 -14.38
N GLY A 193 16.85 21.35 -13.93
CA GLY A 193 17.84 20.55 -13.22
C GLY A 193 18.19 21.10 -11.82
N PRO A 194 19.18 20.49 -11.12
CA PRO A 194 19.51 20.81 -9.73
C PRO A 194 20.06 22.22 -9.51
N GLN A 195 19.32 23.04 -8.76
CA GLN A 195 19.63 24.44 -8.43
C GLN A 195 20.27 24.58 -7.04
N LEU A 196 21.48 24.05 -6.87
CA LEU A 196 22.13 23.91 -5.57
C LEU A 196 22.82 25.21 -5.07
N ASP A 197 22.64 25.52 -3.79
CA ASP A 197 23.39 26.56 -3.06
C ASP A 197 24.79 26.04 -2.66
N TYR A 198 25.69 26.01 -3.65
CA TYR A 198 27.09 25.63 -3.45
C TYR A 198 27.83 26.52 -2.43
N GLN A 199 27.37 27.76 -2.20
CA GLN A 199 27.99 28.66 -1.23
C GLN A 199 27.66 28.20 0.18
N ARG A 200 26.39 27.92 0.48
CA ARG A 200 25.94 27.30 1.73
C ARG A 200 26.64 25.97 1.99
N LEU A 201 26.77 25.11 0.97
CA LEU A 201 27.50 23.86 1.09
C LEU A 201 28.96 24.08 1.54
N ALA A 202 29.63 25.11 0.98
CA ALA A 202 30.98 25.49 1.37
C ALA A 202 31.06 26.13 2.77
N ASP A 203 30.03 26.86 3.21
CA ASP A 203 29.93 27.42 4.56
C ASP A 203 29.68 26.32 5.61
N VAL A 204 28.76 25.38 5.36
CA VAL A 204 28.55 24.19 6.21
C VAL A 204 29.85 23.40 6.34
N ASN A 205 30.57 23.14 5.24
CA ASN A 205 31.88 22.46 5.30
C ASN A 205 32.93 23.22 6.13
N ARG A 206 33.05 24.54 5.94
CA ARG A 206 33.92 25.40 6.76
C ARG A 206 33.56 25.31 8.24
N GLN A 207 32.27 25.24 8.55
CA GLN A 207 31.76 25.23 9.91
C GLN A 207 31.94 23.87 10.59
N ILE A 208 31.56 22.75 9.96
CA ILE A 208 31.83 21.42 10.52
C ILE A 208 33.33 21.19 10.72
N ALA A 209 34.19 21.78 9.88
CA ALA A 209 35.65 21.78 10.04
C ALA A 209 36.27 20.37 10.25
N GLY A 210 35.67 19.35 9.61
CA GLY A 210 36.07 17.94 9.78
C GLY A 210 35.72 17.32 11.14
N ARG A 211 34.81 17.94 11.92
CA ARG A 211 34.22 17.34 13.14
C ARG A 211 33.35 16.13 12.79
N VAL A 212 32.58 16.23 11.71
CA VAL A 212 31.65 15.20 11.18
C VAL A 212 31.89 15.00 9.68
N GLY A 213 31.37 13.90 9.13
CA GLY A 213 31.24 13.74 7.68
C GLY A 213 30.10 14.59 7.10
N MET A 214 30.19 14.98 5.83
CA MET A 214 29.08 15.62 5.12
C MET A 214 28.52 14.68 4.06
N ALA A 215 27.21 14.48 4.09
CA ALA A 215 26.45 13.68 3.15
C ALA A 215 25.70 14.56 2.15
N LEU A 216 25.18 13.94 1.10
CA LEU A 216 24.43 14.63 0.05
C LEU A 216 23.32 13.72 -0.50
N HIS A 217 22.10 14.21 -0.35
CA HIS A 217 20.86 13.51 -0.67
C HIS A 217 20.21 14.11 -1.92
N GLY A 218 19.29 13.37 -2.57
CA GLY A 218 18.56 13.89 -3.73
C GLY A 218 19.43 14.03 -4.99
N THR A 219 20.14 12.98 -5.40
CA THR A 219 21.14 13.07 -6.49
C THR A 219 20.63 12.68 -7.87
N ASN A 220 19.33 12.39 -8.03
CA ASN A 220 18.79 11.61 -9.14
C ASN A 220 19.06 12.16 -10.56
N ASP A 221 19.10 13.48 -10.75
CA ASP A 221 19.43 14.15 -12.02
C ASP A 221 20.81 14.85 -12.01
N PHE A 222 21.74 14.44 -11.16
CA PHE A 222 23.05 15.08 -11.06
C PHE A 222 23.93 14.70 -12.24
N THR A 223 24.47 15.71 -12.94
CA THR A 223 25.55 15.48 -13.90
C THR A 223 26.87 15.17 -13.18
N PRO A 224 27.83 14.51 -13.85
CA PRO A 224 29.18 14.34 -13.31
C PRO A 224 29.85 15.65 -12.88
N GLU A 225 29.49 16.77 -13.49
CA GLU A 225 30.00 18.11 -13.20
C GLU A 225 29.40 18.68 -11.92
N VAL A 226 28.09 18.52 -11.72
CA VAL A 226 27.40 18.84 -10.45
C VAL A 226 27.96 17.99 -9.31
N MET A 227 28.05 16.68 -9.51
CA MET A 227 28.54 15.73 -8.51
C MET A 227 29.98 16.06 -8.06
N ARG A 228 30.90 16.29 -9.01
CA ARG A 228 32.28 16.71 -8.68
C ARG A 228 32.33 18.07 -7.98
N ARG A 229 31.45 19.02 -8.33
CA ARG A 229 31.38 20.32 -7.67
C ARG A 229 30.90 20.21 -6.22
N CYS A 230 29.99 19.28 -5.90
CA CYS A 230 29.59 19.02 -4.52
C CYS A 230 30.75 18.42 -3.70
N ILE A 231 31.47 17.43 -4.26
CA ILE A 231 32.66 16.83 -3.62
C ILE A 231 33.73 17.90 -3.34
N GLN A 232 33.99 18.80 -4.29
CA GLN A 232 34.91 19.94 -4.12
C GLN A 232 34.51 20.91 -3.01
N ASN A 233 33.23 20.96 -2.64
CA ASN A 233 32.74 21.76 -1.50
C ASN A 233 32.62 20.94 -0.20
N GLY A 234 32.98 19.65 -0.21
CA GLY A 234 33.21 18.83 0.99
C GLY A 234 32.37 17.55 1.14
N THR A 235 31.45 17.24 0.22
CA THR A 235 30.55 16.09 0.38
C THR A 235 31.30 14.77 0.21
N ALA A 236 31.31 13.94 1.26
CA ALA A 236 32.05 12.68 1.34
C ALA A 236 31.16 11.44 1.17
N LYS A 237 29.90 11.50 1.65
CA LYS A 237 28.84 10.52 1.34
C LYS A 237 27.94 11.10 0.25
N LEU A 238 27.59 10.29 -0.74
CA LEU A 238 26.72 10.66 -1.85
C LEU A 238 25.62 9.60 -1.95
N ASN A 239 24.39 9.93 -1.58
CA ASN A 239 23.27 8.98 -1.60
C ASN A 239 22.76 8.83 -3.02
N ILE A 240 22.68 7.59 -3.50
CA ILE A 240 22.32 7.25 -4.85
C ILE A 240 21.14 6.26 -4.85
N ASN A 241 20.10 6.64 -5.58
CA ASN A 241 18.99 5.78 -5.94
C ASN A 241 18.87 5.70 -7.47
N LYS A 242 17.92 6.42 -8.07
CA LYS A 242 17.58 6.37 -9.50
C LYS A 242 18.77 6.64 -10.43
N LEU A 243 19.66 7.59 -10.07
CA LEU A 243 20.83 7.99 -10.88
C LEU A 243 21.70 6.82 -11.37
N ILE A 244 21.75 5.73 -10.60
CA ILE A 244 22.47 4.49 -10.98
C ILE A 244 21.52 3.31 -11.20
N LEU A 245 20.44 3.18 -10.41
CA LEU A 245 19.56 2.02 -10.50
C LEU A 245 18.64 2.02 -11.74
N GLU A 246 18.39 3.17 -12.38
CA GLU A 246 17.50 3.22 -13.54
C GLU A 246 18.02 2.41 -14.75
N CYS A 247 19.35 2.25 -14.88
CA CYS A 247 19.91 1.40 -15.95
C CYS A 247 19.55 -0.09 -15.78
N TRP A 248 19.33 -0.55 -14.54
CA TRP A 248 18.80 -1.88 -14.25
C TRP A 248 17.32 -1.99 -14.62
N ASN A 249 16.51 -0.98 -14.29
CA ASN A 249 15.07 -0.93 -14.61
C ASN A 249 14.84 -0.96 -16.13
N VAL A 250 15.58 -0.13 -16.88
CA VAL A 250 15.54 -0.11 -18.35
C VAL A 250 15.95 -1.47 -18.93
N HIS A 251 17.05 -2.07 -18.44
CA HIS A 251 17.47 -3.40 -18.89
C HIS A 251 16.37 -4.45 -18.66
N LEU A 252 15.77 -4.51 -17.46
CA LEU A 252 14.69 -5.43 -17.15
C LEU A 252 13.48 -5.24 -18.08
N GLY A 253 13.09 -4.00 -18.36
CA GLY A 253 11.97 -3.68 -19.26
C GLY A 253 12.20 -4.11 -20.70
N GLU A 254 13.40 -3.85 -21.24
CA GLU A 254 13.76 -4.22 -22.61
C GLU A 254 13.95 -5.74 -22.80
N HIS A 255 14.50 -6.42 -21.78
CA HIS A 255 14.92 -7.83 -21.87
C HIS A 255 13.96 -8.81 -21.17
N ALA A 256 12.78 -8.35 -20.71
CA ALA A 256 11.77 -9.12 -19.95
C ALA A 256 11.31 -10.47 -20.56
N ARG A 257 11.68 -10.77 -21.81
CA ARG A 257 11.38 -12.04 -22.52
C ARG A 257 12.53 -13.04 -22.50
N GLU A 258 13.70 -12.66 -22.01
CA GLU A 258 14.87 -13.54 -21.89
C GLU A 258 14.72 -14.52 -20.71
N PRO A 259 15.42 -15.68 -20.73
CA PRO A 259 15.42 -16.60 -19.59
C PRO A 259 15.92 -15.90 -18.32
N LEU A 260 15.26 -16.13 -17.18
CA LEU A 260 15.47 -15.37 -15.93
C LEU A 260 16.95 -15.18 -15.55
N MET A 261 17.79 -16.22 -15.65
CA MET A 261 19.22 -16.09 -15.33
C MET A 261 19.96 -15.16 -16.28
N GLN A 262 19.63 -15.18 -17.57
CA GLN A 262 20.22 -14.29 -18.58
C GLN A 262 19.80 -12.83 -18.35
N LEU A 263 18.53 -12.61 -18.01
CA LEU A 263 17.96 -11.32 -17.66
C LEU A 263 18.65 -10.71 -16.41
N LEU A 264 18.85 -11.51 -15.36
CA LEU A 264 19.49 -11.04 -14.13
C LEU A 264 21.01 -10.87 -14.28
N ASP A 265 21.70 -11.75 -15.02
CA ASP A 265 23.14 -11.58 -15.34
C ASP A 265 23.38 -10.35 -16.24
N GLY A 266 22.49 -10.09 -17.20
CA GLY A 266 22.49 -8.89 -18.04
C GLY A 266 22.30 -7.61 -17.22
N GLY A 267 21.26 -7.57 -16.37
CA GLY A 267 21.01 -6.44 -15.47
C GLY A 267 22.18 -6.20 -14.53
N MET A 268 22.77 -7.25 -13.95
CA MET A 268 23.95 -7.14 -13.07
C MET A 268 25.15 -6.57 -13.81
N ALA A 269 25.36 -6.91 -15.08
CA ALA A 269 26.47 -6.39 -15.88
C ALA A 269 26.29 -4.89 -16.23
N VAL A 270 25.06 -4.47 -16.58
CA VAL A 270 24.74 -3.06 -16.86
C VAL A 270 24.88 -2.22 -15.60
N LEU A 271 24.28 -2.65 -14.49
CA LEU A 271 24.38 -1.98 -13.18
C LEU A 271 25.83 -1.91 -12.69
N GLN A 272 26.60 -2.99 -12.79
CA GLN A 272 28.02 -2.98 -12.42
C GLN A 272 28.78 -1.91 -13.23
N ALA A 273 28.60 -1.86 -14.56
CA ALA A 273 29.30 -0.92 -15.43
C ALA A 273 29.00 0.56 -15.08
N GLU A 274 27.75 0.87 -14.73
CA GLU A 274 27.35 2.23 -14.36
C GLU A 274 27.92 2.64 -12.99
N VAL A 275 27.93 1.73 -12.01
CA VAL A 275 28.61 1.95 -10.70
C VAL A 275 30.11 2.14 -10.90
N GLU A 276 30.73 1.33 -11.76
CA GLU A 276 32.14 1.44 -12.13
C GLU A 276 32.46 2.80 -12.80
N ARG A 277 31.51 3.40 -13.53
CA ARG A 277 31.62 4.74 -14.11
C ARG A 277 31.53 5.82 -13.03
N TRP A 278 30.57 5.73 -12.12
CA TRP A 278 30.41 6.74 -11.06
C TRP A 278 31.53 6.73 -10.02
N MET A 279 32.17 5.58 -9.75
CA MET A 279 33.38 5.52 -8.92
C MET A 279 34.57 6.28 -9.53
N ASP A 280 34.68 6.35 -10.87
CA ASP A 280 35.66 7.21 -11.53
C ASP A 280 35.25 8.70 -11.46
N VAL A 281 33.96 9.01 -11.68
CA VAL A 281 33.44 10.38 -11.60
C VAL A 281 33.67 10.99 -10.22
N CYS A 282 33.41 10.24 -9.16
CA CYS A 282 33.55 10.68 -7.76
C CYS A 282 34.98 10.54 -7.22
N GLY A 283 35.92 10.01 -8.02
CA GLY A 283 37.34 9.88 -7.66
C GLY A 283 37.65 8.79 -6.62
N SER A 284 36.70 7.90 -6.30
CA SER A 284 36.85 6.83 -5.30
C SER A 284 37.54 5.58 -5.83
N SER A 285 37.58 5.39 -7.15
CA SER A 285 38.39 4.37 -7.83
C SER A 285 39.86 4.36 -7.37
N GLY A 286 40.35 3.17 -7.04
CA GLY A 286 41.72 2.95 -6.58
C GLY A 286 42.03 3.38 -5.14
N LYS A 287 41.13 4.08 -4.43
CA LYS A 287 41.35 4.54 -3.05
C LYS A 287 41.30 3.39 -2.03
N ALA A 288 40.73 2.23 -2.36
CA ALA A 288 40.75 1.05 -1.49
C ALA A 288 42.11 0.34 -1.49
N LEU A 289 42.88 0.57 -0.43
CA LEU A 289 44.14 -0.11 -0.18
C LEU A 289 43.95 -1.65 -0.09
N THR A 290 44.43 -2.33 -1.12
CA THR A 290 44.24 -3.77 -1.36
C THR A 290 45.59 -4.42 -1.66
N CYS A 291 45.89 -5.53 -1.00
CA CYS A 291 47.17 -6.23 -1.21
C CYS A 291 47.25 -6.76 -2.65
N ARG A 292 48.01 -6.06 -3.51
CA ARG A 292 48.09 -6.31 -4.96
C ARG A 292 48.35 -7.79 -5.33
N LYS A 293 49.17 -8.50 -4.55
CA LYS A 293 49.47 -9.93 -4.75
C LYS A 293 48.32 -10.87 -4.37
N ARG A 294 47.37 -10.44 -3.54
CA ARG A 294 46.42 -11.32 -2.82
C ARG A 294 44.95 -10.89 -2.87
N ARG A 295 44.63 -9.70 -3.38
CA ARG A 295 43.28 -9.10 -3.41
C ARG A 295 42.57 -9.22 -2.05
N VAL A 296 43.15 -8.61 -1.01
CA VAL A 296 42.56 -8.53 0.33
C VAL A 296 42.84 -7.17 0.96
N LYS A 297 41.88 -6.62 1.73
CA LYS A 297 42.03 -5.36 2.48
C LYS A 297 43.36 -5.31 3.21
N CYS A 298 44.10 -4.23 2.96
CA CYS A 298 45.50 -4.01 3.34
C CYS A 298 45.64 -2.57 3.83
N ASP A 299 46.38 -2.34 4.91
CA ASP A 299 46.65 -1.01 5.47
C ASP A 299 47.93 -0.36 4.93
N GLU A 300 48.65 -1.04 4.03
CA GLU A 300 49.94 -0.69 3.39
C GLU A 300 51.08 -0.18 4.31
N ALA A 301 50.89 -0.12 5.63
CA ALA A 301 51.91 0.22 6.61
C ALA A 301 53.22 -0.53 6.36
N LYS A 302 54.35 0.18 6.40
CA LYS A 302 55.69 -0.33 6.03
C LYS A 302 56.52 -0.59 7.29
N PRO A 303 57.35 -1.66 7.34
CA PRO A 303 57.65 -2.62 6.26
C PRO A 303 56.65 -3.79 6.14
N SER A 304 55.67 -3.92 7.05
CA SER A 304 54.63 -4.95 6.99
C SER A 304 53.29 -4.42 7.46
N CYS A 305 52.25 -4.62 6.64
CA CYS A 305 50.89 -4.20 6.97
C CYS A 305 50.34 -5.04 8.13
N ASN A 306 49.43 -4.48 8.94
CA ASN A 306 48.85 -5.14 10.11
C ASN A 306 48.25 -6.52 9.78
N ARG A 307 47.65 -6.69 8.60
CA ARG A 307 47.07 -7.99 8.18
C ARG A 307 48.13 -9.01 7.73
N CYS A 308 49.38 -8.61 7.51
CA CYS A 308 50.51 -9.54 7.36
C CYS A 308 51.18 -9.80 8.72
N SER A 309 51.43 -8.75 9.51
CA SER A 309 52.04 -8.86 10.84
C SER A 309 51.21 -9.72 11.81
N LYS A 310 49.87 -9.56 11.85
CA LYS A 310 48.96 -10.39 12.69
C LYS A 310 48.81 -11.84 12.24
N ALA A 311 49.41 -12.22 11.11
CA ALA A 311 49.30 -13.55 10.54
C ALA A 311 50.67 -14.10 10.10
N ASP A 312 51.71 -13.64 10.81
CA ASP A 312 53.13 -14.04 10.74
C ASP A 312 53.62 -14.42 9.34
N ARG A 313 53.57 -13.44 8.43
CA ARG A 313 53.85 -13.66 7.00
C ARG A 313 54.43 -12.44 6.32
N GLU A 314 55.31 -12.71 5.36
CA GLU A 314 55.98 -11.72 4.52
C GLU A 314 54.98 -10.79 3.78
N CYS A 315 55.10 -9.49 4.03
CA CYS A 315 54.29 -8.48 3.35
C CYS A 315 54.91 -8.10 1.99
N ARG A 316 54.32 -8.59 0.89
CA ARG A 316 54.74 -8.25 -0.47
C ARG A 316 53.83 -7.19 -1.10
N TYR A 317 54.34 -5.97 -1.21
CA TYR A 317 53.77 -4.91 -2.04
C TYR A 317 53.95 -5.29 -3.52
N GLY A 318 52.89 -5.23 -4.32
CA GLY A 318 53.02 -5.31 -5.77
C GLY A 318 53.56 -3.98 -6.30
N GLN A 319 54.41 -4.03 -7.32
CA GLN A 319 54.88 -2.81 -7.97
C GLN A 319 53.71 -2.00 -8.54
N LEU A 320 53.90 -0.68 -8.65
CA LEU A 320 53.04 0.17 -9.45
C LEU A 320 53.34 -0.14 -10.92
N ALA A 321 52.34 -0.66 -11.64
CA ALA A 321 52.35 -0.66 -13.08
C ALA A 321 52.21 0.80 -13.54
N VAL A 322 53.35 1.43 -13.85
CA VAL A 322 53.38 2.69 -14.58
C VAL A 322 52.95 2.38 -16.01
N ALA A 323 51.96 3.10 -16.51
CA ALA A 323 51.60 3.04 -17.92
C ALA A 323 52.60 3.88 -18.72
N GLU A 324 53.70 3.26 -19.12
CA GLU A 324 54.64 3.85 -20.08
C GLU A 324 53.94 4.06 -21.45
N PRO A 325 54.26 5.13 -22.20
CA PRO A 325 53.68 5.36 -23.52
C PRO A 325 54.02 4.24 -24.51
N SER A 326 53.08 3.93 -25.41
CA SER A 326 53.31 2.94 -26.47
C SER A 326 54.23 3.51 -27.56
N ASP A 327 55.50 3.12 -27.55
CA ASP A 327 56.42 3.34 -28.66
C ASP A 327 56.59 2.07 -29.51
N ALA A 328 56.93 2.22 -30.80
CA ALA A 328 56.82 1.15 -31.80
C ALA A 328 58.18 0.55 -32.21
N GLY A 329 58.36 -0.76 -32.03
CA GLY A 329 59.63 -1.42 -32.37
C GLY A 329 59.61 -2.95 -32.43
N SER A 330 59.44 -3.50 -33.63
CA SER A 330 60.01 -4.73 -34.20
C SER A 330 60.50 -5.92 -33.32
N ASP A 331 60.00 -7.10 -33.72
CA ASP A 331 60.71 -8.39 -33.89
C ASP A 331 60.90 -9.42 -32.74
N PRO A 332 61.02 -10.74 -33.08
CA PRO A 332 60.63 -11.83 -32.17
C PRO A 332 61.69 -12.95 -31.94
N ALA A 333 61.56 -13.72 -30.85
CA ALA A 333 62.20 -15.05 -30.71
C ALA A 333 61.56 -15.93 -29.61
N ASN A 334 61.46 -17.25 -29.90
CA ASN A 334 61.32 -18.44 -29.03
C ASN A 334 60.18 -18.48 -27.96
N LEU A 335 59.30 -19.49 -27.84
CA LEU A 335 59.31 -20.96 -28.08
C LEU A 335 60.05 -21.82 -27.04
N SER A 336 59.47 -23.01 -26.79
CA SER A 336 59.76 -24.02 -25.75
C SER A 336 59.30 -23.62 -24.32
N ASP A 337 58.64 -24.47 -23.52
CA ASP A 337 58.24 -25.89 -23.63
C ASP A 337 56.81 -26.09 -23.09
N ARG A 338 55.90 -26.76 -23.83
CA ARG A 338 55.55 -28.22 -23.80
C ARG A 338 54.88 -28.69 -22.49
N GLU A 339 53.57 -28.94 -22.50
CA GLU A 339 52.87 -30.22 -22.83
C GLU A 339 52.68 -31.10 -21.56
N ASP A 340 51.55 -31.78 -21.29
CA ASP A 340 50.20 -31.82 -21.91
C ASP A 340 49.23 -32.52 -20.91
N VAL A 341 47.98 -32.82 -21.33
CA VAL A 341 47.05 -33.85 -20.83
C VAL A 341 46.07 -33.42 -19.70
N SER A 342 44.73 -33.50 -19.85
CA SER A 342 43.89 -33.72 -21.05
C SER A 342 42.38 -33.50 -20.81
N GLN A 343 41.67 -32.94 -21.82
CA GLN A 343 40.28 -33.26 -22.24
C GLN A 343 39.10 -32.88 -21.28
N ARG A 344 37.88 -32.52 -21.75
CA ARG A 344 37.32 -32.38 -23.13
C ARG A 344 36.04 -31.50 -23.20
N LYS A 345 35.98 -30.61 -24.22
CA LYS A 345 34.82 -30.14 -25.07
C LYS A 345 33.50 -29.66 -24.40
N GLY A 346 32.80 -28.65 -24.95
CA GLY A 346 33.10 -27.80 -26.13
C GLY A 346 31.88 -27.07 -26.73
N TYR A 347 32.12 -26.28 -27.80
CA TYR A 347 31.24 -25.30 -28.48
C TYR A 347 31.11 -23.92 -27.78
N GLY A 348 31.17 -22.78 -28.48
CA GLY A 348 31.56 -22.55 -29.89
C GLY A 348 31.59 -21.05 -30.23
N SER A 349 32.67 -20.54 -30.83
CA SER A 349 32.89 -19.09 -31.02
C SER A 349 32.50 -18.59 -32.43
N ARG A 350 31.98 -17.36 -32.50
CA ARG A 350 32.08 -16.45 -33.65
C ARG A 350 32.53 -15.07 -33.18
N SER A 351 33.33 -14.40 -34.00
CA SER A 351 33.97 -13.12 -33.68
C SER A 351 33.09 -11.91 -34.00
N VAL A 352 33.16 -10.89 -33.15
CA VAL A 352 32.65 -9.54 -33.44
C VAL A 352 33.47 -8.90 -34.58
N ALA A 353 32.81 -8.11 -35.43
CA ALA A 353 33.46 -7.26 -36.42
C ALA A 353 33.01 -5.80 -36.23
N SER A 354 33.97 -4.87 -36.18
CA SER A 354 33.69 -3.43 -36.00
C SER A 354 33.23 -2.78 -37.31
N PRO A 355 32.29 -1.81 -37.28
CA PRO A 355 31.85 -1.08 -38.46
C PRO A 355 32.88 -0.02 -38.92
N CYS A 356 32.77 0.39 -40.19
CA CYS A 356 33.64 1.40 -40.81
C CYS A 356 33.07 2.82 -40.67
N ALA A 357 33.92 3.83 -40.84
CA ALA A 357 33.60 5.24 -40.60
C ALA A 357 32.72 5.90 -41.69
N ILE A 358 32.00 6.94 -41.29
CA ILE A 358 31.42 7.97 -42.17
C ILE A 358 32.06 9.32 -41.80
N GLN A 359 32.36 10.14 -42.80
CA GLN A 359 33.05 11.43 -42.64
C GLN A 359 32.05 12.58 -42.48
N GLY A 360 32.31 13.49 -41.54
CA GLY A 360 31.61 14.77 -41.45
C GLY A 360 32.23 15.84 -42.37
N PRO A 361 31.44 16.78 -42.92
CA PRO A 361 31.96 17.95 -43.62
C PRO A 361 32.57 18.96 -42.63
N ARG A 362 33.46 19.82 -43.14
CA ARG A 362 34.08 20.92 -42.39
C ARG A 362 33.36 22.24 -42.68
N GLU A 363 33.30 23.12 -41.69
CA GLU A 363 33.15 24.57 -41.90
C GLU A 363 34.49 25.27 -41.62
N SER A 364 34.75 26.41 -42.27
CA SER A 364 35.98 27.17 -42.04
C SER A 364 35.92 28.64 -42.45
N SER A 365 36.23 29.50 -41.48
CA SER A 365 36.93 30.81 -41.59
C SER A 365 36.22 32.04 -42.17
N THR A 366 36.73 33.21 -41.74
CA THR A 366 36.42 34.61 -42.14
C THR A 366 35.05 35.15 -41.67
N GLU A 367 34.91 36.39 -41.17
CA GLU A 367 35.90 37.44 -40.82
C GLU A 367 35.32 38.46 -39.80
N HIS A 368 36.18 39.23 -39.11
CA HIS A 368 35.86 40.44 -38.33
C HIS A 368 36.43 41.66 -39.09
N PRO A 369 35.84 42.88 -39.05
CA PRO A 369 36.15 43.82 -37.95
C PRO A 369 35.14 44.98 -37.68
N THR A 370 35.59 45.95 -36.86
CA THR A 370 35.18 47.38 -36.70
C THR A 370 34.07 47.79 -35.70
N GLU A 371 34.18 49.06 -35.26
CA GLU A 371 33.66 49.65 -34.02
C GLU A 371 32.85 50.95 -34.28
N HIS A 372 32.60 51.74 -33.22
CA HIS A 372 31.89 53.05 -33.13
C HIS A 372 30.35 53.03 -33.07
N GLU A 373 29.66 54.01 -32.45
CA GLU A 373 29.84 54.70 -31.15
C GLU A 373 28.71 55.75 -30.97
N ALA A 374 28.15 55.86 -29.75
CA ALA A 374 27.37 57.01 -29.21
C ALA A 374 26.05 57.40 -29.96
N PHE A 375 25.07 58.13 -29.41
CA PHE A 375 24.77 58.70 -28.07
C PHE A 375 23.30 58.24 -27.68
N ASP A 376 22.59 58.65 -26.61
CA ASP A 376 22.74 59.73 -25.63
C ASP A 376 21.94 59.48 -24.31
N ASN A 377 22.07 60.40 -23.36
CA ASN A 377 21.10 60.84 -22.33
C ASN A 377 20.71 59.98 -21.10
N ALA A 378 21.21 60.47 -19.97
CA ALA A 378 20.46 60.89 -18.77
C ALA A 378 20.30 59.94 -17.55
N ARG A 379 21.03 60.32 -16.49
CA ARG A 379 20.86 59.94 -15.06
C ARG A 379 19.59 60.61 -14.47
N THR A 380 19.11 60.41 -13.22
CA THR A 380 19.74 59.94 -11.96
C THR A 380 18.65 59.44 -10.96
N ALA A 381 19.03 58.72 -9.90
CA ALA A 381 18.14 58.28 -8.81
C ALA A 381 18.21 59.18 -7.56
N PHE A 382 17.27 59.03 -6.60
CA PHE A 382 17.46 59.24 -5.15
C PHE A 382 16.31 58.62 -4.30
N SER A 383 16.47 58.60 -2.96
CA SER A 383 15.59 57.95 -1.96
C SER A 383 15.32 58.87 -0.75
N ALA A 384 14.15 58.76 -0.08
CA ALA A 384 13.87 59.40 1.22
C ALA A 384 12.61 58.86 1.97
N SER A 385 12.58 59.12 3.29
CA SER A 385 11.46 59.10 4.27
C SER A 385 11.85 60.11 5.40
N PRO A 386 11.02 60.56 6.40
CA PRO A 386 9.74 60.04 6.94
C PRO A 386 8.64 61.14 7.19
N GLY A 387 7.72 60.98 8.18
CA GLY A 387 6.56 61.86 8.54
C GLY A 387 6.88 63.15 9.36
N PRO A 388 5.96 63.79 10.15
CA PRO A 388 4.85 63.21 10.98
C PRO A 388 3.54 64.08 11.17
N LEU A 389 2.74 63.79 12.25
CA LEU A 389 1.56 64.51 12.85
C LEU A 389 0.15 64.18 12.27
N VAL A 390 -0.98 63.91 12.98
CA VAL A 390 -1.43 63.84 14.42
C VAL A 390 -1.67 65.18 15.16
N PRO A 391 -2.73 65.43 16.00
CA PRO A 391 -3.94 64.67 16.45
C PRO A 391 -5.27 65.28 15.88
N PRO A 392 -6.51 65.36 16.48
CA PRO A 392 -7.21 64.80 17.69
C PRO A 392 -8.59 64.12 17.33
N ASP A 393 -9.66 63.92 18.15
CA ASP A 393 -10.02 64.22 19.56
C ASP A 393 -11.05 63.21 20.17
N SER A 394 -10.98 62.93 21.50
CA SER A 394 -11.99 62.32 22.43
C SER A 394 -12.66 60.95 22.10
N SER A 395 -13.14 60.09 23.01
CA SER A 395 -13.01 59.77 24.47
C SER A 395 -14.07 58.65 24.76
N ASP A 396 -14.08 57.73 25.73
CA ASP A 396 -13.26 57.25 26.87
C ASP A 396 -13.84 55.82 27.25
N SER A 397 -13.43 54.96 28.19
CA SER A 397 -12.41 54.94 29.28
C SER A 397 -12.11 53.47 29.71
N PHE A 398 -11.10 53.28 30.57
CA PHE A 398 -10.66 52.00 31.15
C PHE A 398 -11.47 51.52 32.38
N ARG A 399 -11.57 50.19 32.62
CA ARG A 399 -11.49 49.54 33.97
C ARG A 399 -10.94 48.11 33.90
N ILE A 400 -10.41 47.64 35.04
CA ILE A 400 -9.68 46.36 35.23
C ILE A 400 -10.37 45.53 36.34
N GLY A 401 -10.34 44.19 36.23
CA GLY A 401 -10.79 43.26 37.28
C GLY A 401 -10.27 41.83 37.03
N VAL A 402 -10.05 41.05 38.09
CA VAL A 402 -9.44 39.69 38.07
C VAL A 402 -10.31 38.73 38.93
N PRO A 403 -9.94 37.44 39.07
CA PRO A 403 -10.46 36.29 38.32
C PRO A 403 -11.64 35.55 38.98
N GLY A 404 -12.27 34.63 38.24
CA GLY A 404 -13.19 33.63 38.80
C GLY A 404 -13.64 32.56 37.81
N ALA A 405 -13.41 31.28 38.13
CA ALA A 405 -14.08 30.11 37.56
C ALA A 405 -15.41 29.87 38.33
N PRO A 406 -16.46 29.16 37.81
CA PRO A 406 -16.31 27.86 37.14
C PRO A 406 -17.30 27.49 35.99
N SER A 407 -16.97 26.35 35.36
CA SER A 407 -17.81 25.27 34.81
C SER A 407 -18.80 25.44 33.63
N HIS A 408 -18.87 24.33 32.88
CA HIS A 408 -19.88 23.83 31.93
C HIS A 408 -19.96 24.33 30.47
N ASN A 409 -19.75 23.35 29.59
CA ASN A 409 -20.50 23.04 28.36
C ASN A 409 -20.77 24.19 27.38
N GLY A 410 -19.84 24.42 26.45
CA GLY A 410 -20.10 25.03 25.15
C GLY A 410 -19.70 24.09 24.01
N ARG A 411 -20.53 23.99 22.97
CA ARG A 411 -20.03 23.58 21.65
C ARG A 411 -19.09 24.66 21.15
N ILE A 412 -18.05 24.27 20.40
CA ILE A 412 -17.44 25.16 19.42
C ILE A 412 -18.00 24.69 18.09
N ASP A 413 -18.76 25.57 17.43
CA ASP A 413 -19.27 25.31 16.08
C ASP A 413 -18.12 25.52 15.07
N ALA A 414 -18.06 24.69 14.03
CA ALA A 414 -16.95 24.64 13.09
C ALA A 414 -17.38 25.17 11.71
N ASP A 415 -17.26 26.49 11.54
CA ASP A 415 -17.43 27.21 10.27
C ASP A 415 -16.31 28.28 10.18
N ASP A 416 -15.09 27.87 9.80
CA ASP A 416 -13.99 28.72 9.27
C ASP A 416 -12.78 27.83 8.88
N ASP A 417 -12.79 27.26 7.67
CA ASP A 417 -11.64 26.53 7.08
C ASP A 417 -11.63 26.63 5.54
N GLU A 418 -11.44 27.84 4.99
CA GLU A 418 -11.15 28.02 3.55
C GLU A 418 -9.68 27.67 3.25
N GLY A 419 -9.31 26.39 3.36
CA GLY A 419 -7.92 25.93 3.24
C GLY A 419 -7.66 24.66 2.44
N LEU A 420 -8.68 23.92 1.98
CA LEU A 420 -8.49 22.54 1.47
C LEU A 420 -9.25 22.22 0.16
N PRO A 421 -8.60 21.61 -0.86
CA PRO A 421 -9.26 21.07 -2.05
C PRO A 421 -9.93 19.71 -1.74
N ASN A 422 -10.87 19.72 -0.78
CA ASN A 422 -11.40 18.51 -0.16
C ASN A 422 -12.48 17.79 -0.99
N LEU A 423 -12.55 16.47 -0.80
CA LEU A 423 -13.74 15.64 -1.03
C LEU A 423 -14.87 15.95 -0.02
N ASP A 424 -15.24 17.22 0.15
CA ASP A 424 -16.36 17.59 1.04
C ASP A 424 -17.71 17.23 0.40
N PHE A 425 -18.10 15.98 0.68
CA PHE A 425 -19.48 15.53 0.67
C PHE A 425 -20.21 16.11 1.88
N SER A 426 -20.40 17.43 1.88
CA SER A 426 -21.29 18.19 2.77
C SER A 426 -22.54 17.35 3.09
N VAL A 427 -22.81 17.10 4.37
CA VAL A 427 -23.94 16.23 4.77
C VAL A 427 -25.20 16.74 4.11
N SER A 428 -25.82 15.91 3.26
CA SER A 428 -27.09 16.27 2.63
C SER A 428 -28.10 16.61 3.75
N PRO A 429 -28.78 17.77 3.73
CA PRO A 429 -29.72 18.12 4.81
C PRO A 429 -30.81 17.07 5.04
N LEU A 430 -31.12 16.28 4.00
CA LEU A 430 -32.01 15.11 4.04
C LEU A 430 -31.44 13.93 4.85
N ALA A 431 -30.13 13.71 4.82
CA ALA A 431 -29.47 12.69 5.64
C ALA A 431 -29.49 13.08 7.13
N ALA A 432 -29.34 14.38 7.44
CA ALA A 432 -29.44 14.89 8.81
C ALA A 432 -30.88 14.82 9.37
N SER A 433 -31.90 15.05 8.55
CA SER A 433 -33.31 15.03 9.00
C SER A 433 -33.89 13.62 9.18
N GLN A 434 -33.27 12.58 8.63
CA GLN A 434 -33.72 11.18 8.75
C GLN A 434 -33.10 10.41 9.94
N ILE A 435 -32.12 10.99 10.64
CA ILE A 435 -31.48 10.39 11.84
C ILE A 435 -32.46 10.00 12.97
N PRO A 436 -33.61 10.68 13.22
CA PRO A 436 -34.52 10.33 14.32
C PRO A 436 -35.12 8.92 14.30
N LEU A 437 -35.03 8.17 13.19
CA LEU A 437 -35.57 6.81 13.04
C LEU A 437 -34.51 5.70 13.23
N LEU A 438 -33.30 6.03 13.69
CA LEU A 438 -32.16 5.12 13.66
C LEU A 438 -31.58 4.72 15.03
N ASN A 439 -32.24 5.03 16.15
CA ASN A 439 -31.86 4.45 17.45
C ASN A 439 -32.22 2.95 17.51
N ILE A 440 -31.25 2.09 17.19
CA ILE A 440 -31.26 0.66 17.51
C ILE A 440 -29.88 0.35 18.14
N SER A 441 -29.86 -0.02 19.41
CA SER A 441 -28.65 -0.44 20.10
C SER A 441 -28.15 -1.82 19.61
N PRO A 442 -26.86 -2.16 19.81
CA PRO A 442 -26.36 -3.52 19.52
C PRO A 442 -27.17 -4.63 20.24
N PHE A 443 -27.76 -4.31 21.40
CA PHE A 443 -28.64 -5.21 22.14
C PHE A 443 -30.01 -5.41 21.49
N GLU A 444 -30.56 -4.40 20.81
CA GLU A 444 -31.82 -4.53 20.07
C GLU A 444 -31.63 -5.24 18.72
N TRP A 445 -30.46 -5.10 18.07
CA TRP A 445 -30.09 -5.99 16.97
C TRP A 445 -30.05 -7.45 17.42
N TYR A 446 -29.45 -7.71 18.59
CA TYR A 446 -29.45 -9.05 19.17
C TYR A 446 -30.87 -9.57 19.46
N ASP A 447 -31.70 -8.78 20.15
CA ASP A 447 -33.06 -9.23 20.50
C ASP A 447 -33.93 -9.47 19.23
N LEU A 448 -33.62 -8.82 18.10
CA LEU A 448 -34.22 -9.11 16.78
C LEU A 448 -33.66 -10.39 16.12
N LEU A 449 -32.35 -10.62 16.15
CA LEU A 449 -31.71 -11.86 15.68
C LEU A 449 -32.31 -13.09 16.36
N ALA A 450 -32.48 -13.02 17.68
CA ALA A 450 -33.11 -14.07 18.46
C ALA A 450 -34.55 -14.35 18.00
N GLN A 451 -35.33 -13.31 17.68
CA GLN A 451 -36.71 -13.45 17.19
C GLN A 451 -36.78 -14.14 15.82
N ASP A 452 -35.92 -13.75 14.86
CA ASP A 452 -35.88 -14.40 13.54
C ASP A 452 -35.41 -15.88 13.64
N ALA A 453 -34.49 -16.18 14.57
CA ALA A 453 -34.07 -17.56 14.88
C ALA A 453 -35.21 -18.41 15.49
N ILE A 454 -35.85 -17.93 16.57
CA ILE A 454 -37.00 -18.58 17.22
C ILE A 454 -38.10 -18.84 16.18
N SER A 455 -38.45 -17.82 15.38
CA SER A 455 -39.50 -17.89 14.36
C SER A 455 -39.21 -18.88 13.23
N HIS A 456 -37.97 -19.35 13.06
CA HIS A 456 -37.63 -20.42 12.11
C HIS A 456 -37.51 -21.78 12.80
N ILE A 457 -36.96 -21.84 14.01
CA ILE A 457 -36.88 -23.07 14.83
C ILE A 457 -38.29 -23.63 15.13
N GLN A 458 -39.28 -22.77 15.38
CA GLN A 458 -40.69 -23.17 15.49
C GLN A 458 -41.16 -23.87 14.20
N ARG A 459 -41.03 -23.22 13.04
CA ARG A 459 -41.42 -23.77 11.73
C ARG A 459 -40.71 -25.09 11.37
N VAL A 460 -39.44 -25.24 11.74
CA VAL A 460 -38.70 -26.50 11.52
C VAL A 460 -39.18 -27.61 12.45
N ASN A 461 -39.48 -27.32 13.72
CA ASN A 461 -40.03 -28.31 14.64
C ASN A 461 -41.44 -28.77 14.23
N ASP A 462 -42.28 -27.85 13.78
CA ASP A 462 -43.60 -28.16 13.19
C ASP A 462 -43.49 -29.04 11.94
N ALA A 463 -42.51 -28.76 11.06
CA ALA A 463 -42.30 -29.51 9.82
C ALA A 463 -41.64 -30.89 10.02
N THR A 464 -40.94 -31.13 11.13
CA THR A 464 -40.14 -32.35 11.36
C THR A 464 -40.77 -33.36 12.33
N ASN A 465 -42.03 -33.15 12.75
CA ASN A 465 -42.72 -33.98 13.75
C ASN A 465 -41.94 -34.14 15.08
N GLY A 466 -41.08 -33.16 15.42
CA GLY A 466 -40.35 -33.12 16.69
C GLY A 466 -39.18 -34.12 16.81
N ASP A 467 -38.38 -34.31 15.75
CA ASP A 467 -37.07 -34.97 15.85
C ASP A 467 -36.23 -34.30 16.97
N PRO A 468 -35.76 -35.05 17.99
CA PRO A 468 -35.12 -34.47 19.16
C PRO A 468 -33.81 -33.71 18.86
N ARG A 469 -33.23 -33.82 17.65
CA ARG A 469 -32.08 -33.00 17.22
C ARG A 469 -32.38 -31.51 17.09
N TRP A 470 -33.64 -31.10 16.92
CA TRP A 470 -34.04 -29.70 16.71
C TRP A 470 -34.79 -29.09 17.91
N ARG A 471 -34.83 -29.80 19.06
CA ARG A 471 -35.37 -29.30 20.33
C ARG A 471 -34.38 -28.36 21.03
N PHE A 472 -34.32 -27.12 20.56
CA PHE A 472 -33.73 -26.01 21.30
C PHE A 472 -34.70 -25.50 22.37
N ASP A 473 -34.16 -25.04 23.51
CA ASP A 473 -34.96 -24.38 24.54
C ASP A 473 -35.16 -22.90 24.18
N GLU A 474 -36.39 -22.55 23.82
CA GLU A 474 -36.82 -21.22 23.39
C GLU A 474 -36.49 -20.12 24.42
N SER A 475 -36.47 -20.44 25.71
CA SER A 475 -36.13 -19.48 26.78
C SER A 475 -34.65 -19.07 26.79
N THR A 476 -33.77 -19.91 26.23
CA THR A 476 -32.32 -19.64 26.15
C THR A 476 -31.95 -18.63 25.06
N LEU A 477 -32.87 -18.31 24.16
CA LEU A 477 -32.63 -17.37 23.05
C LEU A 477 -33.13 -15.95 23.38
N SER A 478 -34.04 -15.76 24.33
CA SER A 478 -34.54 -14.42 24.68
C SER A 478 -33.83 -13.83 25.91
N ARG A 479 -33.19 -12.67 25.76
CA ARG A 479 -32.56 -11.92 26.88
C ARG A 479 -33.58 -11.47 27.94
N ALA A 480 -34.86 -11.35 27.57
CA ALA A 480 -35.94 -11.04 28.50
C ALA A 480 -36.36 -12.23 29.39
N GLN A 481 -35.87 -13.44 29.11
CA GLN A 481 -36.21 -14.68 29.84
C GLN A 481 -34.98 -15.39 30.42
N SER A 482 -33.82 -15.26 29.76
CA SER A 482 -32.53 -15.75 30.28
C SER A 482 -32.04 -14.89 31.44
N GLY A 483 -32.06 -15.44 32.67
CA GLY A 483 -31.59 -14.76 33.86
C GLY A 483 -30.08 -14.48 33.83
N ALA A 484 -29.67 -13.30 34.29
CA ALA A 484 -28.27 -12.89 34.31
C ALA A 484 -27.39 -13.86 35.14
N PRO A 485 -26.19 -14.24 34.65
CA PRO A 485 -25.31 -15.16 35.37
C PRO A 485 -24.92 -14.60 36.74
N ALA A 486 -24.97 -15.44 37.76
CA ALA A 486 -24.70 -15.05 39.13
C ALA A 486 -23.26 -14.52 39.28
N ARG A 487 -23.10 -13.38 39.97
CA ARG A 487 -21.77 -12.85 40.32
C ARG A 487 -20.99 -13.92 41.08
N TYR A 488 -19.77 -14.22 40.64
CA TYR A 488 -18.87 -15.16 41.31
C TYR A 488 -18.49 -14.64 42.70
N SER A 489 -19.20 -15.12 43.72
CA SER A 489 -18.88 -14.86 45.12
C SER A 489 -17.76 -15.80 45.55
N SER A 490 -16.57 -15.24 45.80
CA SER A 490 -15.42 -15.99 46.30
C SER A 490 -15.66 -16.43 47.75
N SER A 491 -16.01 -17.72 47.93
CA SER A 491 -16.39 -18.29 49.22
C SER A 491 -15.17 -18.67 50.09
N HIS A 492 -14.81 -17.79 51.03
CA HIS A 492 -14.02 -18.19 52.20
C HIS A 492 -14.92 -18.41 53.42
N PRO A 493 -14.84 -19.57 54.11
CA PRO A 493 -15.68 -19.87 55.26
C PRO A 493 -15.11 -19.28 56.56
N GLY A 494 -15.74 -18.24 57.11
CA GLY A 494 -15.32 -17.59 58.35
C GLY A 494 -16.47 -16.87 59.08
N GLN A 495 -16.71 -17.28 60.32
CA GLN A 495 -17.62 -16.67 61.32
C GLN A 495 -17.09 -15.27 61.75
N THR A 496 -17.87 -14.29 62.23
CA THR A 496 -19.28 -14.23 62.68
C THR A 496 -19.80 -12.77 62.77
N ASN A 497 -21.12 -12.60 62.68
CA ASN A 497 -21.99 -11.57 63.32
C ASN A 497 -21.62 -10.07 63.39
N ALA A 498 -22.50 -9.29 62.75
CA ALA A 498 -23.27 -8.16 63.31
C ALA A 498 -22.65 -6.75 63.52
N ASP A 499 -23.49 -5.77 63.14
CA ASP A 499 -23.70 -4.43 63.72
C ASP A 499 -22.50 -3.48 63.97
N ALA A 500 -22.22 -2.63 62.98
CA ALA A 500 -21.87 -1.23 63.20
C ALA A 500 -22.24 -0.36 61.98
N ALA A 501 -22.49 0.93 62.22
CA ALA A 501 -22.61 1.95 61.19
C ALA A 501 -21.49 3.00 61.38
N GLN A 502 -21.51 4.03 60.52
CA GLN A 502 -20.73 5.28 60.58
C GLN A 502 -19.30 5.31 59.99
N GLU A 503 -19.03 6.50 59.44
CA GLU A 503 -17.74 7.20 59.30
C GLU A 503 -16.62 6.64 58.40
N LEU A 504 -16.52 7.30 57.23
CA LEU A 504 -15.26 7.62 56.57
C LEU A 504 -14.37 8.50 57.47
N PRO A 505 -13.07 8.21 57.53
CA PRO A 505 -12.04 9.25 57.60
C PRO A 505 -11.31 9.40 56.25
N SER A 506 -10.90 10.62 55.94
CA SER A 506 -9.97 10.95 54.86
C SER A 506 -8.50 10.87 55.35
N LEU A 507 -7.56 11.28 54.47
CA LEU A 507 -6.10 11.39 54.68
C LEU A 507 -5.34 10.05 54.48
N ASP A 508 -4.11 10.00 53.95
CA ASP A 508 -3.24 11.11 53.50
C ASP A 508 -2.37 10.72 52.28
N TYR A 509 -1.69 11.71 51.68
CA TYR A 509 -0.77 11.55 50.55
C TYR A 509 0.68 11.56 51.04
N HIS A 510 1.49 10.53 50.73
CA HIS A 510 2.95 10.59 50.87
C HIS A 510 3.66 9.61 49.91
N ASP A 511 4.87 9.99 49.52
CA ASP A 511 5.67 9.43 48.41
C ASP A 511 6.45 8.16 48.79
N ASP A 512 6.69 7.27 47.81
CA ASP A 512 7.94 6.51 47.69
C ASP A 512 8.12 5.91 46.27
N GLU A 513 9.34 5.44 45.95
CA GLU A 513 9.88 5.20 44.60
C GLU A 513 9.07 4.33 43.59
N PRO A 514 9.20 4.59 42.27
CA PRO A 514 8.60 3.78 41.22
C PRO A 514 9.29 2.41 41.07
N ARG A 515 8.55 1.33 41.36
CA ARG A 515 8.95 -0.03 40.97
C ARG A 515 8.75 -0.23 39.46
N PRO A 516 9.57 -1.06 38.79
CA PRO A 516 9.45 -1.28 37.35
C PRO A 516 8.10 -1.94 37.03
N LEU A 517 7.38 -1.37 36.06
CA LEU A 517 6.16 -1.96 35.51
C LEU A 517 6.51 -3.26 34.79
N ALA A 518 6.13 -4.39 35.39
CA ALA A 518 6.08 -5.66 34.70
C ALA A 518 5.03 -5.62 33.58
N ALA A 519 5.15 -6.53 32.61
CA ALA A 519 4.31 -6.56 31.41
C ALA A 519 2.80 -6.47 31.69
N HIS A 520 2.07 -5.79 30.79
CA HIS A 520 0.62 -5.70 30.83
C HIS A 520 -0.03 -7.08 30.96
N ASP A 521 -0.80 -7.27 32.04
CA ASP A 521 -1.47 -8.53 32.36
C ASP A 521 -2.45 -8.95 31.27
N SER A 522 -2.59 -10.26 31.09
CA SER A 522 -3.53 -10.85 30.14
C SER A 522 -4.98 -10.61 30.57
N ILE A 523 -5.69 -9.72 29.88
CA ILE A 523 -7.15 -9.65 29.97
C ILE A 523 -7.70 -11.01 29.53
N SER A 524 -8.32 -11.75 30.45
CA SER A 524 -8.96 -13.02 30.11
C SER A 524 -10.16 -12.74 29.19
N LYS A 525 -10.18 -13.35 27.99
CA LYS A 525 -11.35 -13.42 27.09
C LYS A 525 -12.19 -14.66 27.45
N PRO A 526 -13.15 -14.64 28.40
CA PRO A 526 -13.85 -15.84 28.88
C PRO A 526 -14.73 -16.54 27.84
N TRP A 527 -15.03 -15.89 26.71
CA TRP A 527 -15.73 -16.47 25.57
C TRP A 527 -14.83 -17.37 24.70
N ASN A 528 -13.49 -17.21 24.78
CA ASN A 528 -12.56 -18.03 24.02
C ASN A 528 -12.12 -19.28 24.78
N THR A 529 -11.92 -20.36 24.04
CA THR A 529 -11.42 -21.64 24.55
C THR A 529 -9.93 -21.57 24.92
N THR A 530 -9.54 -22.30 25.98
CA THR A 530 -8.16 -22.34 26.49
C THR A 530 -7.21 -23.21 25.65
N SER A 531 -7.78 -24.17 24.93
CA SER A 531 -7.13 -25.00 23.91
C SER A 531 -7.75 -24.77 22.55
N SER A 532 -7.06 -25.12 21.46
CA SER A 532 -7.67 -25.11 20.12
C SER A 532 -8.88 -26.02 20.08
N ILE A 533 -9.94 -25.61 19.36
CA ILE A 533 -11.10 -26.45 19.08
C ILE A 533 -10.67 -27.61 18.16
N GLU A 534 -11.10 -28.83 18.45
CA GLU A 534 -10.89 -29.99 17.57
C GLU A 534 -11.95 -30.04 16.47
N LEU A 535 -11.54 -30.33 15.23
CA LEU A 535 -12.41 -30.32 14.05
C LEU A 535 -12.78 -31.73 13.62
N SER A 536 -14.03 -31.97 13.26
CA SER A 536 -14.40 -33.22 12.57
C SER A 536 -13.89 -33.24 11.13
N ALA A 537 -13.90 -34.41 10.49
CA ALA A 537 -13.59 -34.54 9.06
C ALA A 537 -14.50 -33.67 8.17
N THR A 538 -15.75 -33.43 8.60
CA THR A 538 -16.70 -32.54 7.93
C THR A 538 -16.31 -31.08 8.11
N ASP A 539 -15.94 -30.67 9.34
CA ASP A 539 -15.53 -29.29 9.62
C ASP A 539 -14.25 -28.93 8.89
N MET A 540 -13.27 -29.84 8.84
CA MET A 540 -12.04 -29.63 8.07
C MET A 540 -12.31 -29.42 6.58
N ARG A 541 -13.31 -30.11 6.00
CA ARG A 541 -13.71 -29.91 4.60
C ARG A 541 -14.31 -28.52 4.37
N PHE A 542 -15.16 -28.05 5.28
CA PHE A 542 -15.77 -26.72 5.17
C PHE A 542 -14.77 -25.59 5.48
N LEU A 543 -13.90 -25.74 6.48
CA LEU A 543 -12.83 -24.80 6.78
C LEU A 543 -11.85 -24.66 5.61
N ARG A 544 -11.46 -25.77 4.98
CA ARG A 544 -10.63 -25.73 3.77
C ARG A 544 -11.32 -24.99 2.62
N TYR A 545 -12.58 -25.32 2.33
CA TYR A 545 -13.34 -24.66 1.27
C TYR A 545 -13.60 -23.18 1.57
N TYR A 546 -13.71 -22.80 2.85
CA TYR A 546 -13.72 -21.41 3.27
C TYR A 546 -12.41 -20.71 2.86
N THR A 547 -11.24 -21.24 3.26
CA THR A 547 -9.95 -20.60 2.95
C THR A 547 -9.59 -20.62 1.46
N GLU A 548 -10.02 -21.64 0.72
CA GLU A 548 -9.73 -21.74 -0.73
C GLU A 548 -10.70 -20.94 -1.61
N VAL A 549 -11.89 -20.57 -1.10
CA VAL A 549 -12.96 -20.00 -1.96
C VAL A 549 -13.71 -18.82 -1.32
N VAL A 550 -14.14 -18.90 -0.06
CA VAL A 550 -15.00 -17.88 0.58
C VAL A 550 -14.20 -16.70 1.15
N GLY A 551 -13.09 -16.98 1.84
CA GLY A 551 -12.16 -15.95 2.34
C GLY A 551 -11.70 -14.99 1.23
N PRO A 552 -11.21 -15.48 0.07
CA PRO A 552 -10.82 -14.63 -1.07
C PRO A 552 -11.90 -13.69 -1.61
N ILE A 553 -13.19 -14.02 -1.48
CA ILE A 553 -14.30 -13.13 -1.89
C ILE A 553 -14.46 -11.95 -0.90
N LEU A 554 -14.22 -12.21 0.39
CA LEU A 554 -14.18 -11.19 1.44
C LEU A 554 -12.87 -10.39 1.38
N ASP A 555 -11.76 -11.00 0.97
CA ASP A 555 -10.44 -10.36 0.91
C ASP A 555 -10.13 -9.65 -0.42
N LEU A 556 -11.08 -9.54 -1.36
CA LEU A 556 -10.82 -8.97 -2.70
C LEU A 556 -10.22 -7.54 -2.70
N PHE A 557 -10.41 -6.76 -1.63
CA PHE A 557 -9.82 -5.43 -1.45
C PHE A 557 -8.95 -5.34 -0.19
N ASP A 558 -8.43 -6.48 0.28
CA ASP A 558 -7.54 -6.59 1.43
C ASP A 558 -6.26 -7.37 1.01
N PRO A 559 -5.13 -6.69 0.73
CA PRO A 559 -3.90 -7.35 0.29
C PRO A 559 -3.31 -8.27 1.37
N VAL A 560 -3.62 -8.04 2.64
CA VAL A 560 -3.17 -8.89 3.76
C VAL A 560 -4.00 -10.17 3.83
N GLN A 561 -5.25 -10.14 3.37
CA GLN A 561 -6.23 -11.24 3.33
C GLN A 561 -6.62 -11.72 4.73
N HIS A 562 -7.17 -10.84 5.56
CA HIS A 562 -7.52 -11.13 6.96
C HIS A 562 -8.63 -12.19 7.08
N PHE A 563 -9.61 -12.23 6.19
CA PHE A 563 -10.65 -13.28 6.23
C PHE A 563 -10.08 -14.66 5.87
N THR A 564 -9.05 -14.75 5.04
CA THR A 564 -8.38 -16.02 4.68
C THR A 564 -7.29 -16.43 5.66
N LYS A 565 -6.54 -15.48 6.24
CA LYS A 565 -5.31 -15.73 7.03
C LYS A 565 -5.41 -15.44 8.53
N VAL A 566 -6.39 -14.66 8.99
CA VAL A 566 -6.49 -14.24 10.40
C VAL A 566 -7.78 -14.75 11.05
N VAL A 567 -8.93 -14.54 10.40
CA VAL A 567 -10.24 -14.99 10.90
C VAL A 567 -10.29 -16.50 11.19
N PRO A 568 -9.68 -17.42 10.39
CA PRO A 568 -9.61 -18.83 10.75
C PRO A 568 -8.84 -19.11 12.04
N HIS A 569 -7.76 -18.36 12.32
CA HIS A 569 -6.97 -18.55 13.53
C HIS A 569 -7.70 -18.05 14.79
N LEU A 570 -8.52 -17.00 14.66
CA LEU A 570 -9.46 -16.58 15.70
C LEU A 570 -10.58 -17.62 15.90
N ALA A 571 -11.15 -18.13 14.81
CA ALA A 571 -12.18 -19.16 14.82
C ALA A 571 -11.74 -20.42 15.57
N MET A 572 -10.50 -20.88 15.39
CA MET A 572 -9.95 -22.04 16.12
C MET A 572 -9.94 -21.90 17.66
N ARG A 573 -10.24 -20.72 18.22
CA ARG A 573 -10.45 -20.50 19.66
C ARG A 573 -11.85 -20.02 20.05
N ASN A 574 -12.70 -19.67 19.09
CA ASN A 574 -14.02 -19.05 19.34
C ASN A 574 -15.12 -19.85 18.64
N THR A 575 -15.99 -20.50 19.43
CA THR A 575 -17.00 -21.43 18.91
C THR A 575 -17.99 -20.75 17.97
N GLY A 576 -18.47 -19.54 18.28
CA GLY A 576 -19.40 -18.81 17.41
C GLY A 576 -18.77 -18.43 16.09
N LEU A 577 -17.58 -17.85 16.11
CA LEU A 577 -16.87 -17.45 14.89
C LEU A 577 -16.55 -18.66 14.00
N LEU A 578 -16.16 -19.79 14.59
CA LEU A 578 -15.98 -21.06 13.86
C LEU A 578 -17.27 -21.55 13.22
N LYS A 579 -18.39 -21.51 13.95
CA LYS A 579 -19.69 -21.91 13.39
C LYS A 579 -20.17 -20.96 12.29
N ALA A 580 -19.92 -19.66 12.39
CA ALA A 580 -20.22 -18.69 11.34
C ALA A 580 -19.43 -18.98 10.05
N LEU A 581 -18.13 -19.25 10.21
CA LEU A 581 -17.20 -19.61 9.12
C LEU A 581 -17.64 -20.90 8.43
N LEU A 582 -17.92 -21.96 9.21
CA LEU A 582 -18.38 -23.24 8.69
C LEU A 582 -19.77 -23.14 8.04
N ALA A 583 -20.67 -22.33 8.58
CA ALA A 583 -22.00 -22.09 8.02
C ALA A 583 -21.94 -21.48 6.62
N VAL A 584 -21.21 -20.35 6.45
CA VAL A 584 -21.12 -19.70 5.13
C VAL A 584 -20.41 -20.59 4.10
N ALA A 585 -19.41 -21.37 4.51
CA ALA A 585 -18.71 -22.31 3.64
C ALA A 585 -19.59 -23.50 3.22
N ALA A 586 -20.32 -24.11 4.16
CA ALA A 586 -21.27 -25.18 3.87
C ALA A 586 -22.43 -24.68 2.99
N ARG A 587 -22.89 -23.44 3.20
CA ARG A 587 -23.91 -22.80 2.36
C ARG A 587 -23.40 -22.61 0.94
N TYR A 588 -22.23 -22.00 0.78
CA TYR A 588 -21.65 -21.74 -0.53
C TYR A 588 -21.34 -23.04 -1.30
N MET A 589 -20.91 -24.10 -0.60
CA MET A 589 -20.74 -25.44 -1.19
C MET A 589 -22.06 -26.09 -1.60
N SER A 590 -23.16 -25.81 -0.91
CA SER A 590 -24.48 -26.36 -1.26
C SER A 590 -25.01 -25.85 -2.61
N LEU A 591 -24.56 -24.66 -3.04
CA LEU A 591 -24.93 -24.06 -4.33
C LEU A 591 -24.25 -24.74 -5.53
N ASP A 592 -23.16 -25.49 -5.33
CA ASP A 592 -22.57 -26.35 -6.37
C ASP A 592 -23.43 -27.61 -6.61
N ALA A 593 -23.96 -28.19 -5.53
CA ALA A 593 -24.73 -29.44 -5.60
C ALA A 593 -26.09 -29.29 -6.29
N THR A 594 -26.70 -28.11 -6.23
CA THR A 594 -27.97 -27.83 -6.91
C THR A 594 -27.80 -27.55 -8.41
N ALA A 595 -26.64 -27.02 -8.83
CA ALA A 595 -26.36 -26.75 -10.25
C ALA A 595 -26.19 -28.03 -11.08
N GLY A 596 -25.59 -29.09 -10.50
CA GLY A 596 -25.34 -30.36 -11.19
C GLY A 596 -26.59 -31.22 -11.46
N ALA A 597 -27.72 -30.93 -10.83
CA ALA A 597 -28.94 -31.76 -10.92
C ALA A 597 -29.87 -31.36 -12.09
N ALA A 598 -29.48 -30.41 -12.94
CA ALA A 598 -30.36 -29.75 -13.92
C ALA A 598 -30.07 -30.09 -15.39
N ASP A 599 -28.99 -30.83 -15.70
CA ASP A 599 -28.46 -30.98 -17.09
C ASP A 599 -28.45 -32.44 -17.59
N ASP A 600 -29.23 -33.32 -16.97
CA ASP A 600 -29.23 -34.78 -17.20
C ASP A 600 -30.03 -35.21 -18.47
N THR A 601 -29.89 -34.47 -19.57
CA THR A 601 -30.54 -34.78 -20.87
C THR A 601 -29.68 -34.54 -22.11
N VAL A 602 -28.52 -35.21 -22.25
CA VAL A 602 -28.00 -35.75 -23.54
C VAL A 602 -26.79 -36.68 -23.26
N PRO A 603 -26.70 -37.87 -23.87
CA PRO A 603 -25.50 -38.70 -23.83
C PRO A 603 -24.61 -38.50 -25.07
N VAL A 604 -23.27 -38.44 -24.93
CA VAL A 604 -22.29 -38.96 -25.92
C VAL A 604 -20.83 -38.94 -25.42
N SER A 605 -20.08 -39.99 -25.83
CA SER A 605 -18.61 -40.22 -25.83
C SER A 605 -17.67 -39.51 -24.83
N ALA A 606 -16.86 -40.33 -24.12
CA ALA A 606 -15.66 -39.88 -23.42
C ALA A 606 -14.44 -39.65 -24.34
N SER A 607 -13.49 -38.83 -23.89
CA SER A 607 -12.07 -38.89 -24.24
C SER A 607 -11.23 -38.36 -23.05
N PRO A 608 -10.03 -38.89 -22.79
CA PRO A 608 -9.30 -38.60 -21.56
C PRO A 608 -8.26 -37.48 -21.73
N ASP A 609 -8.21 -36.55 -20.76
CA ASP A 609 -6.96 -36.15 -20.07
C ASP A 609 -7.25 -35.13 -18.97
N SER A 610 -7.39 -35.62 -17.73
CA SER A 610 -7.28 -34.80 -16.50
C SER A 610 -7.00 -35.68 -15.29
N THR A 611 -5.85 -36.36 -15.30
CA THR A 611 -5.38 -37.15 -14.16
C THR A 611 -4.81 -36.23 -13.08
N LEU A 612 -5.62 -35.81 -12.09
CA LEU A 612 -5.17 -35.47 -10.73
C LEU A 612 -6.35 -35.17 -9.77
N LEU A 613 -7.24 -36.14 -9.51
CA LEU A 613 -8.09 -36.18 -8.28
C LEU A 613 -8.92 -37.50 -8.17
N GLN A 614 -8.24 -38.65 -8.14
CA GLN A 614 -8.87 -39.92 -7.70
C GLN A 614 -7.97 -40.66 -6.71
N GLY A 615 -8.52 -40.94 -5.52
CA GLY A 615 -7.84 -41.67 -4.46
C GLY A 615 -8.79 -42.00 -3.31
N ASN A 616 -8.96 -43.31 -3.05
CA ASN A 616 -9.65 -43.92 -1.91
C ASN A 616 -11.15 -43.64 -1.75
N SER A 617 -11.96 -44.41 -2.48
CA SER A 617 -13.32 -44.77 -2.03
C SER A 617 -13.22 -45.78 -0.88
N LEU A 618 -13.88 -45.50 0.25
CA LEU A 618 -14.15 -46.43 1.36
C LEU A 618 -15.62 -46.26 1.80
N PRO A 619 -16.23 -47.24 2.51
CA PRO A 619 -17.64 -47.55 2.30
C PRO A 619 -18.65 -46.57 2.90
N ASP A 620 -19.83 -46.57 2.27
CA ASP A 620 -21.06 -45.95 2.74
C ASP A 620 -21.47 -46.48 4.12
N SER A 621 -21.33 -45.63 5.15
CA SER A 621 -21.95 -45.85 6.46
C SER A 621 -22.04 -44.55 7.27
N GLY A 622 -23.21 -43.89 7.25
CA GLY A 622 -23.55 -42.87 8.24
C GLY A 622 -24.23 -41.60 7.71
N LEU A 623 -25.55 -41.69 7.46
CA LEU A 623 -26.50 -40.56 7.43
C LEU A 623 -25.94 -39.23 6.86
N GLY A 624 -25.59 -39.22 5.56
CA GLY A 624 -25.07 -38.03 4.90
C GLY A 624 -26.04 -36.84 4.92
N GLN A 625 -25.89 -35.94 5.89
CA GLN A 625 -26.62 -34.68 5.94
C GLN A 625 -26.24 -33.82 4.71
N VAL A 626 -27.25 -33.22 4.09
CA VAL A 626 -27.03 -32.36 2.90
C VAL A 626 -26.27 -31.10 3.34
N PRO A 627 -25.25 -30.61 2.60
CA PRO A 627 -24.47 -29.44 3.02
C PRO A 627 -25.30 -28.21 3.41
N ALA A 628 -26.44 -27.97 2.75
CA ALA A 628 -27.39 -26.93 3.12
C ALA A 628 -27.97 -27.10 4.54
N GLN A 629 -28.32 -28.32 4.95
CA GLN A 629 -28.84 -28.61 6.30
C GLN A 629 -27.78 -28.36 7.38
N ILE A 630 -26.53 -28.73 7.11
CA ILE A 630 -25.41 -28.47 8.02
C ILE A 630 -25.11 -26.97 8.11
N ALA A 631 -25.18 -26.26 6.98
CA ALA A 631 -25.01 -24.82 6.92
C ALA A 631 -26.04 -24.08 7.81
N THR A 632 -27.32 -24.44 7.66
CA THR A 632 -28.41 -23.92 8.48
C THR A 632 -28.27 -24.30 9.96
N GLN A 633 -27.76 -25.50 10.28
CA GLN A 633 -27.46 -25.89 11.65
C GLN A 633 -26.37 -24.99 12.28
N TYR A 634 -25.22 -24.84 11.63
CA TYR A 634 -24.13 -24.00 12.13
C TYR A 634 -24.51 -22.52 12.18
N TYR A 635 -25.40 -22.05 11.30
CA TYR A 635 -25.98 -20.72 11.39
C TYR A 635 -26.73 -20.52 12.73
N TYR A 636 -27.64 -21.41 13.11
CA TYR A 636 -28.35 -21.31 14.39
C TYR A 636 -27.46 -21.53 15.62
N GLU A 637 -26.48 -22.44 15.54
CA GLU A 637 -25.46 -22.59 16.60
C GLU A 637 -24.64 -21.29 16.80
N THR A 638 -24.38 -20.53 15.72
CA THR A 638 -23.75 -19.21 15.79
C THR A 638 -24.64 -18.21 16.53
N LEU A 639 -25.93 -18.14 16.18
CA LEU A 639 -26.87 -17.20 16.82
C LEU A 639 -27.08 -17.54 18.31
N GLN A 640 -27.11 -18.83 18.67
CA GLN A 640 -27.16 -19.27 20.06
C GLN A 640 -25.87 -18.98 20.83
N TYR A 641 -24.71 -19.00 20.18
CA TYR A 641 -23.46 -18.57 20.81
C TYR A 641 -23.43 -17.06 21.06
N LEU A 642 -23.83 -16.24 20.07
CA LEU A 642 -23.95 -14.78 20.23
C LEU A 642 -24.93 -14.41 21.35
N SER A 643 -26.03 -15.15 21.44
CA SER A 643 -27.04 -15.06 22.51
C SER A 643 -26.46 -15.16 23.92
N GLN A 644 -25.50 -16.05 24.14
CA GLN A 644 -24.90 -16.27 25.45
C GLN A 644 -23.68 -15.34 25.68
N THR A 645 -22.98 -14.94 24.62
CA THR A 645 -21.72 -14.17 24.73
C THR A 645 -21.88 -12.66 24.71
N LEU A 646 -22.91 -12.10 24.06
CA LEU A 646 -23.22 -10.66 24.11
C LEU A 646 -23.74 -10.20 25.48
N LEU A 647 -23.92 -11.12 26.44
CA LEU A 647 -24.11 -10.82 27.86
C LEU A 647 -22.83 -10.33 28.55
N TYR A 648 -21.65 -10.57 27.97
CA TYR A 648 -20.39 -9.99 28.44
C TYR A 648 -20.12 -8.67 27.69
N PRO A 649 -20.09 -7.50 28.36
CA PRO A 649 -19.88 -6.23 27.67
C PRO A 649 -18.61 -6.19 26.83
N SER A 650 -17.50 -6.71 27.35
CA SER A 650 -16.21 -6.77 26.65
C SER A 650 -16.17 -7.75 25.46
N TYR A 651 -17.20 -8.57 25.24
CA TYR A 651 -17.34 -9.32 23.98
C TYR A 651 -17.90 -8.43 22.86
N ALA A 652 -18.73 -7.44 23.19
CA ALA A 652 -19.29 -6.49 22.23
C ALA A 652 -18.22 -5.57 21.62
N ASP A 653 -17.05 -5.45 22.26
CA ASP A 653 -15.87 -4.69 21.79
C ASP A 653 -14.84 -5.56 21.04
N SER A 654 -15.11 -6.86 20.89
CA SER A 654 -14.13 -7.84 20.42
C SER A 654 -14.00 -7.94 18.90
N ASP A 655 -12.86 -8.43 18.43
CA ASP A 655 -12.62 -8.68 17.00
C ASP A 655 -13.38 -9.93 16.53
N GLU A 656 -13.67 -10.85 17.47
CA GLU A 656 -14.44 -12.07 17.21
C GLU A 656 -15.92 -11.76 16.87
N ILE A 657 -16.57 -10.77 17.52
CA ILE A 657 -17.92 -10.35 17.12
C ILE A 657 -17.91 -9.64 15.76
N LEU A 658 -16.90 -8.81 15.49
CA LEU A 658 -16.76 -8.09 14.22
C LEU A 658 -16.69 -9.04 13.03
N ALA A 659 -15.79 -10.03 13.07
CA ALA A 659 -15.69 -11.03 12.01
C ALA A 659 -16.96 -11.91 11.91
N THR A 660 -17.57 -12.27 13.05
CA THR A 660 -18.81 -13.08 13.07
C THR A 660 -19.97 -12.37 12.37
N ALA A 661 -20.13 -11.05 12.58
CA ALA A 661 -21.20 -10.27 11.97
C ALA A 661 -21.12 -10.27 10.43
N ILE A 662 -19.91 -10.17 9.86
CA ILE A 662 -19.71 -10.21 8.40
C ILE A 662 -19.96 -11.61 7.84
N LEU A 663 -19.58 -12.66 8.56
CA LEU A 663 -19.83 -14.04 8.13
C LEU A 663 -21.34 -14.39 8.15
N ILE A 664 -22.09 -13.85 9.11
CA ILE A 664 -23.56 -13.96 9.18
C ILE A 664 -24.23 -13.25 7.99
N SER A 665 -23.91 -11.98 7.73
CA SER A 665 -24.51 -11.26 6.59
C SER A 665 -24.11 -11.89 5.25
N THR A 666 -22.89 -12.43 5.14
CA THR A 666 -22.44 -13.21 3.98
C THR A 666 -23.22 -14.53 3.83
N TYR A 667 -23.49 -15.27 4.92
CA TYR A 667 -24.34 -16.46 4.90
C TYR A 667 -25.74 -16.15 4.36
N GLU A 668 -26.36 -15.05 4.78
CA GLU A 668 -27.72 -14.71 4.35
C GLU A 668 -27.78 -14.14 2.93
N MET A 669 -26.75 -13.41 2.50
CA MET A 669 -26.54 -13.14 1.07
C MET A 669 -26.28 -14.44 0.29
N PHE A 670 -25.85 -15.52 0.97
CA PHE A 670 -25.84 -16.93 0.57
C PHE A 670 -27.23 -17.64 0.48
N ASP A 671 -28.25 -17.12 1.17
CA ASP A 671 -29.52 -17.82 1.52
C ASP A 671 -30.81 -17.10 1.07
N THR A 672 -30.70 -16.21 0.09
CA THR A 672 -31.83 -15.50 -0.52
C THR A 672 -32.70 -16.41 -1.39
N ASP A 673 -33.85 -16.83 -0.87
CA ASP A 673 -34.92 -17.53 -1.61
C ASP A 673 -35.44 -16.66 -2.77
N PRO A 674 -35.48 -17.17 -4.03
CA PRO A 674 -36.06 -16.50 -5.19
C PRO A 674 -37.43 -15.82 -4.97
N ALA A 675 -38.26 -16.36 -4.08
CA ALA A 675 -39.62 -15.89 -3.83
C ALA A 675 -39.70 -14.76 -2.78
N THR A 676 -38.65 -14.51 -1.98
CA THR A 676 -38.71 -13.55 -0.87
C THR A 676 -37.87 -12.30 -1.13
N ARG A 677 -38.55 -11.17 -1.41
CA ARG A 677 -37.88 -9.87 -1.54
C ARG A 677 -37.49 -9.31 -0.17
N SER A 678 -36.18 -9.37 0.11
CA SER A 678 -35.38 -8.52 1.02
C SER A 678 -35.95 -8.20 2.41
N GLY A 679 -35.28 -8.69 3.46
CA GLY A 679 -35.55 -8.28 4.83
C GLY A 679 -34.40 -8.60 5.80
N ASN A 680 -34.02 -9.87 5.91
CA ASN A 680 -33.16 -10.34 7.00
C ASN A 680 -31.71 -9.83 6.89
N TRP A 681 -31.03 -10.11 5.78
CA TRP A 681 -29.65 -9.63 5.53
C TRP A 681 -29.52 -8.10 5.64
N GLU A 682 -30.55 -7.35 5.26
CA GLU A 682 -30.58 -5.88 5.42
C GLU A 682 -30.66 -5.45 6.90
N ARG A 683 -31.43 -6.16 7.75
CA ARG A 683 -31.42 -5.94 9.21
C ARG A 683 -30.03 -6.21 9.79
N HIS A 684 -29.33 -7.24 9.31
CA HIS A 684 -28.04 -7.62 9.87
C HIS A 684 -26.88 -6.75 9.36
N LEU A 685 -26.94 -6.22 8.13
CA LEU A 685 -26.05 -5.15 7.68
C LEU A 685 -26.21 -3.87 8.51
N ARG A 686 -27.45 -3.53 8.92
CA ARG A 686 -27.70 -2.44 9.87
C ARG A 686 -27.15 -2.75 11.27
N GLY A 687 -27.23 -3.99 11.75
CA GLY A 687 -26.62 -4.41 13.02
C GLY A 687 -25.10 -4.34 13.02
N ALA A 688 -24.47 -4.88 11.97
CA ALA A 688 -23.03 -4.85 11.78
C ALA A 688 -22.50 -3.40 11.75
N PHE A 689 -23.25 -2.46 11.16
CA PHE A 689 -22.94 -1.03 11.25
C PHE A 689 -22.92 -0.50 12.69
N TRP A 690 -23.94 -0.82 13.50
CA TRP A 690 -24.02 -0.36 14.90
C TRP A 690 -22.94 -0.97 15.80
N ILE A 691 -22.54 -2.21 15.58
CA ILE A 691 -21.42 -2.84 16.30
C ILE A 691 -20.11 -2.15 15.95
N GLN A 692 -19.81 -1.98 14.66
CA GLN A 692 -18.61 -1.25 14.23
C GLN A 692 -18.59 0.17 14.79
N ARG A 693 -19.72 0.89 14.72
CA ARG A 693 -19.87 2.25 15.25
C ARG A 693 -19.71 2.35 16.77
N SER A 694 -20.13 1.36 17.54
CA SER A 694 -19.95 1.37 19.01
C SER A 694 -18.49 1.11 19.42
N GLN A 695 -17.69 0.52 18.54
CA GLN A 695 -16.25 0.30 18.71
C GLN A 695 -15.36 1.37 18.00
N ASP A 696 -15.95 2.45 17.48
CA ASP A 696 -15.31 3.46 16.61
C ASP A 696 -14.53 2.88 15.41
N ASN A 697 -14.99 1.74 14.86
CA ASN A 697 -14.37 1.09 13.70
C ASN A 697 -14.79 1.74 12.38
N ASP A 698 -13.79 2.05 11.55
CA ASP A 698 -13.94 2.74 10.27
C ASP A 698 -12.94 2.30 9.18
N GLY A 699 -13.01 2.91 8.00
CA GLY A 699 -12.18 2.56 6.83
C GLY A 699 -10.70 2.94 6.93
N GLU A 700 -10.31 3.75 7.93
CA GLU A 700 -8.92 4.19 8.18
C GLU A 700 -8.40 3.72 9.55
N SER A 701 -9.13 2.81 10.20
CA SER A 701 -8.79 2.24 11.50
C SER A 701 -7.45 1.49 11.46
N ILE A 702 -6.63 1.69 12.49
CA ILE A 702 -5.22 1.25 12.53
C ILE A 702 -5.09 -0.28 12.41
N ASP A 703 -5.90 -1.01 13.17
CA ASP A 703 -5.92 -2.47 13.12
C ASP A 703 -6.42 -2.99 11.75
N GLY A 704 -5.67 -3.94 11.19
CA GLY A 704 -5.91 -4.46 9.84
C GLY A 704 -7.21 -5.27 9.72
N LEU A 705 -7.57 -6.06 10.73
CA LEU A 705 -8.79 -6.87 10.71
C LEU A 705 -10.03 -5.99 10.85
N ARG A 706 -9.99 -4.98 11.72
CA ARG A 706 -11.04 -3.97 11.91
C ARG A 706 -11.31 -3.19 10.61
N ARG A 707 -10.24 -2.74 9.94
CA ARG A 707 -10.29 -2.09 8.62
C ARG A 707 -10.82 -3.03 7.53
N ALA A 708 -10.36 -4.28 7.48
CA ALA A 708 -10.83 -5.29 6.52
C ALA A 708 -12.33 -5.63 6.70
N VAL A 709 -12.79 -5.77 7.95
CA VAL A 709 -14.21 -5.93 8.32
C VAL A 709 -15.04 -4.78 7.77
N TRP A 710 -14.55 -3.53 7.90
CA TRP A 710 -15.28 -2.35 7.45
C TRP A 710 -15.42 -2.26 5.93
N TRP A 711 -14.34 -2.51 5.18
CA TRP A 711 -14.38 -2.55 3.71
C TRP A 711 -15.10 -3.80 3.15
N ALA A 712 -15.20 -4.89 3.91
CA ALA A 712 -16.07 -6.02 3.60
C ALA A 712 -17.55 -5.68 3.82
N TRP A 713 -17.90 -5.09 4.97
CA TRP A 713 -19.23 -4.60 5.28
C TRP A 713 -19.73 -3.59 4.25
N LEU A 714 -18.92 -2.58 3.91
CA LEU A 714 -19.34 -1.50 3.02
C LEU A 714 -19.70 -2.00 1.62
N ARG A 715 -19.00 -3.01 1.07
CA ARG A 715 -19.37 -3.63 -0.22
C ARG A 715 -20.73 -4.31 -0.19
N GLN A 716 -21.07 -4.95 0.93
CA GLN A 716 -22.38 -5.58 1.10
C GLN A 716 -23.47 -4.51 1.20
N ASP A 717 -23.23 -3.41 1.92
CA ASP A 717 -24.19 -2.30 2.02
C ASP A 717 -24.32 -1.47 0.72
N ILE A 718 -23.26 -1.30 -0.08
CA ILE A 718 -23.35 -0.66 -1.41
C ILE A 718 -24.36 -1.39 -2.29
N TRP A 719 -24.26 -2.73 -2.34
CA TRP A 719 -25.22 -3.55 -3.09
C TRP A 719 -26.62 -3.54 -2.47
N ALA A 720 -26.72 -3.59 -1.13
CA ALA A 720 -28.00 -3.51 -0.42
C ALA A 720 -28.73 -2.20 -0.71
N ALA A 721 -28.04 -1.07 -0.52
CA ALA A 721 -28.54 0.27 -0.75
C ALA A 721 -29.01 0.47 -2.19
N PHE A 722 -28.19 0.04 -3.15
CA PHE A 722 -28.50 0.11 -4.57
C PHE A 722 -29.74 -0.73 -4.94
N ARG A 723 -29.86 -1.97 -4.44
CA ARG A 723 -31.00 -2.85 -4.76
C ARG A 723 -32.30 -2.47 -4.04
N ALA A 724 -32.21 -1.89 -2.85
CA ALA A 724 -33.37 -1.40 -2.10
C ALA A 724 -33.75 0.06 -2.44
N GLY A 725 -32.95 0.76 -3.26
CA GLY A 725 -33.19 2.16 -3.63
C GLY A 725 -33.02 3.16 -2.48
N ARG A 726 -32.25 2.80 -1.44
CA ARG A 726 -32.03 3.60 -0.22
C ARG A 726 -30.61 4.17 -0.16
N PRO A 727 -30.32 5.14 0.72
CA PRO A 727 -28.94 5.54 1.00
C PRO A 727 -28.12 4.41 1.64
N THR A 728 -26.81 4.44 1.41
CA THR A 728 -25.85 3.64 2.18
C THR A 728 -25.76 4.12 3.62
N LEU A 729 -25.55 3.21 4.55
CA LEU A 729 -25.51 3.46 5.99
C LEU A 729 -24.27 4.25 6.45
N THR A 730 -23.23 4.34 5.62
CA THR A 730 -21.96 4.98 6.00
C THR A 730 -22.07 6.50 6.10
N ILE A 731 -22.06 7.01 7.34
CA ILE A 731 -21.90 8.44 7.65
C ILE A 731 -20.43 8.85 7.88
N TRP A 732 -19.49 7.90 7.70
CA TRP A 732 -18.06 8.16 7.82
C TRP A 732 -17.56 9.14 6.74
N ARG A 733 -16.45 9.80 7.03
CA ARG A 733 -15.70 10.66 6.11
C ARG A 733 -14.22 10.24 6.17
N PRO A 734 -13.56 10.01 5.02
CA PRO A 734 -12.12 9.81 5.01
C PRO A 734 -11.40 11.03 5.59
N ARG A 735 -10.31 10.79 6.34
CA ARG A 735 -9.46 11.84 6.93
C ARG A 735 -8.23 12.06 6.05
N ARG A 736 -7.68 10.98 5.47
CA ARG A 736 -6.59 11.04 4.48
C ARG A 736 -7.10 11.50 3.12
N ARG A 737 -6.32 12.32 2.42
CA ARG A 737 -6.58 12.79 1.05
C ARG A 737 -6.48 11.63 0.04
N LEU A 738 -6.67 11.91 -1.24
CA LEU A 738 -6.46 10.91 -2.30
C LEU A 738 -4.98 10.71 -2.64
N GLU A 739 -4.19 11.79 -2.56
CA GLU A 739 -2.73 11.80 -2.76
C GLU A 739 -1.96 11.03 -1.67
N ASP A 740 -2.51 10.91 -0.47
CA ASP A 740 -1.88 10.21 0.66
C ASP A 740 -1.96 8.67 0.60
N LEU A 741 -2.63 8.08 -0.41
CA LEU A 741 -3.04 6.67 -0.43
C LEU A 741 -2.12 5.79 -1.27
N ASP A 742 -1.85 4.56 -0.79
CA ASP A 742 -1.21 3.54 -1.63
C ASP A 742 -2.17 2.94 -2.68
N SER A 743 -1.64 2.09 -3.57
CA SER A 743 -2.41 1.48 -4.67
C SER A 743 -3.57 0.59 -4.19
N ASP A 744 -3.46 -0.10 -3.06
CA ASP A 744 -4.52 -0.95 -2.52
C ASP A 744 -5.54 -0.11 -1.70
N GLU A 745 -5.08 0.97 -1.08
CA GLU A 745 -5.94 1.97 -0.43
C GLU A 745 -6.75 2.80 -1.44
N LEU A 746 -6.21 3.08 -2.64
CA LEU A 746 -6.99 3.59 -3.76
C LEU A 746 -8.08 2.59 -4.20
N ALA A 747 -7.80 1.28 -4.14
CA ALA A 747 -8.75 0.22 -4.48
C ALA A 747 -9.90 0.12 -3.47
N THR A 748 -9.66 0.43 -2.19
CA THR A 748 -10.74 0.55 -1.20
C THR A 748 -11.46 1.90 -1.29
N ARG A 749 -10.74 3.02 -1.45
CA ARG A 749 -11.32 4.38 -1.47
C ARG A 749 -12.40 4.58 -2.55
N ILE A 750 -12.31 3.93 -3.71
CA ILE A 750 -13.37 3.97 -4.73
C ILE A 750 -14.69 3.36 -4.27
N LEU A 751 -14.66 2.41 -3.32
CA LEU A 751 -15.86 1.85 -2.70
C LEU A 751 -16.61 2.92 -1.91
N TYR A 752 -15.91 3.79 -1.19
CA TYR A 752 -16.51 4.93 -0.48
C TYR A 752 -17.14 5.94 -1.46
N ILE A 753 -16.44 6.29 -2.54
CA ILE A 753 -16.98 7.18 -3.58
C ILE A 753 -18.21 6.54 -4.24
N CYS A 754 -18.18 5.22 -4.49
CA CYS A 754 -19.33 4.48 -5.01
C CYS A 754 -20.52 4.46 -4.03
N ALA A 755 -20.28 4.35 -2.72
CA ALA A 755 -21.34 4.46 -1.70
C ALA A 755 -22.05 5.82 -1.79
N LYS A 756 -21.31 6.92 -1.91
CA LYS A 756 -21.87 8.27 -2.10
C LYS A 756 -22.57 8.46 -3.46
N CYS A 757 -22.13 7.75 -4.50
CA CYS A 757 -22.85 7.69 -5.78
C CYS A 757 -24.20 6.93 -5.69
N VAL A 758 -24.30 5.91 -4.84
CA VAL A 758 -25.56 5.19 -4.56
C VAL A 758 -26.49 6.01 -3.66
N GLU A 759 -25.95 6.69 -2.64
CA GLU A 759 -26.67 7.67 -1.81
C GLU A 759 -27.34 8.76 -2.67
N PHE A 760 -26.60 9.31 -3.63
CA PHE A 760 -27.11 10.26 -4.62
C PHE A 760 -28.26 9.71 -5.49
N ALA A 761 -28.19 8.44 -5.91
CA ALA A 761 -29.24 7.82 -6.71
C ALA A 761 -30.55 7.63 -5.92
N SER A 762 -30.44 7.17 -4.67
CA SER A 762 -31.59 7.04 -3.76
C SER A 762 -32.29 8.37 -3.44
N SER A 763 -31.57 9.50 -3.57
CA SER A 763 -32.05 10.85 -3.29
C SER A 763 -32.96 11.37 -4.41
N SER A 764 -34.14 10.78 -4.59
CA SER A 764 -35.04 11.06 -5.72
C SER A 764 -36.46 11.50 -5.32
N SER A 765 -36.67 12.82 -5.34
CA SER A 765 -37.97 13.50 -5.51
C SER A 765 -39.10 13.12 -4.54
N ALA A 766 -38.81 13.09 -3.24
CA ALA A 766 -39.78 12.85 -2.17
C ALA A 766 -40.23 14.14 -1.45
N ASP A 767 -40.47 15.25 -2.18
CA ASP A 767 -41.29 16.35 -1.65
C ASP A 767 -41.96 17.17 -2.77
N SER A 768 -43.27 16.98 -2.96
CA SER A 768 -44.04 17.59 -4.04
C SER A 768 -44.58 18.97 -3.66
N GLY A 769 -43.71 19.97 -3.51
CA GLY A 769 -44.11 21.32 -3.09
C GLY A 769 -43.16 22.46 -3.46
N ALA A 770 -43.51 23.23 -4.50
CA ALA A 770 -43.11 24.63 -4.70
C ALA A 770 -41.60 25.02 -4.59
N GLY A 771 -40.66 24.14 -4.96
CA GLY A 771 -39.20 24.44 -4.98
C GLY A 771 -38.42 24.00 -6.23
N GLN A 772 -39.12 23.47 -7.24
CA GLN A 772 -38.60 22.51 -8.22
C GLN A 772 -37.34 22.97 -9.00
N ASP A 773 -37.27 24.23 -9.45
CA ASP A 773 -36.16 24.75 -10.26
C ASP A 773 -34.85 24.95 -9.46
N ARG A 774 -34.96 25.08 -8.13
CA ARG A 774 -33.81 25.20 -7.22
C ARG A 774 -33.27 23.81 -6.83
N ASP A 775 -34.17 22.87 -6.58
CA ASP A 775 -33.86 21.48 -6.26
C ASP A 775 -33.15 20.76 -7.42
N ILE A 776 -33.64 20.93 -8.65
CA ILE A 776 -33.00 20.37 -9.86
C ILE A 776 -31.54 20.84 -10.00
N ARG A 777 -31.25 22.13 -9.74
CA ARG A 777 -29.88 22.67 -9.80
C ARG A 777 -28.99 22.05 -8.72
N ILE A 778 -29.48 21.97 -7.48
CA ILE A 778 -28.75 21.33 -6.37
C ILE A 778 -28.43 19.86 -6.70
N LYS A 779 -29.37 19.11 -7.29
CA LYS A 779 -29.13 17.72 -7.72
C LYS A 779 -28.15 17.62 -8.91
N ILE A 780 -28.15 18.59 -9.82
CA ILE A 780 -27.12 18.68 -10.89
C ILE A 780 -25.74 18.94 -10.30
N ASP A 781 -25.62 19.92 -9.40
CA ASP A 781 -24.35 20.31 -8.78
C ASP A 781 -23.76 19.22 -7.87
N HIS A 782 -24.60 18.50 -7.13
CA HIS A 782 -24.17 17.32 -6.37
C HIS A 782 -23.69 16.19 -7.29
N GLY A 783 -24.41 15.91 -8.39
CA GLY A 783 -23.94 14.96 -9.41
C GLY A 783 -22.62 15.41 -10.07
N ASN A 784 -22.42 16.72 -10.26
CA ASN A 784 -21.17 17.28 -10.78
C ASN A 784 -20.02 17.16 -9.77
N LYS A 785 -20.25 17.36 -8.47
CA LYS A 785 -19.26 17.07 -7.42
C LYS A 785 -18.82 15.61 -7.48
N LEU A 786 -19.77 14.66 -7.49
CA LEU A 786 -19.47 13.22 -7.53
C LEU A 786 -18.71 12.81 -8.81
N LEU A 787 -19.07 13.38 -9.97
CA LEU A 787 -18.35 13.14 -11.23
C LEU A 787 -16.93 13.75 -11.24
N ARG A 788 -16.68 14.84 -10.49
CA ARG A 788 -15.31 15.32 -10.23
C ARG A 788 -14.58 14.34 -9.31
N SER A 789 -15.12 14.00 -8.15
CA SER A 789 -14.48 13.06 -7.20
C SER A 789 -14.09 11.71 -7.81
N LEU A 790 -14.88 11.21 -8.76
CA LEU A 790 -14.55 10.04 -9.56
C LEU A 790 -13.37 10.31 -10.53
N GLN A 791 -13.35 11.46 -11.21
CA GLN A 791 -12.27 11.86 -12.09
C GLN A 791 -10.97 12.15 -11.31
N ASP A 792 -11.05 12.85 -10.18
CA ASP A 792 -9.93 13.15 -9.28
C ASP A 792 -9.27 11.85 -8.79
N TRP A 793 -10.06 10.83 -8.44
CA TRP A 793 -9.56 9.48 -8.12
C TRP A 793 -8.96 8.75 -9.33
N TYR A 794 -9.50 8.97 -10.55
CA TYR A 794 -9.02 8.31 -11.77
C TYR A 794 -7.71 8.89 -12.30
N ASP A 795 -7.51 10.20 -12.15
CA ASP A 795 -6.36 10.92 -12.73
C ASP A 795 -5.04 10.65 -11.97
N ILE A 796 -5.13 10.24 -10.70
CA ILE A 796 -3.97 9.84 -9.87
C ILE A 796 -3.59 8.35 -9.99
N LEU A 797 -4.31 7.55 -10.76
CA LEU A 797 -4.15 6.08 -10.71
C LEU A 797 -2.78 5.60 -11.24
N PRO A 798 -2.08 4.72 -10.49
CA PRO A 798 -0.85 4.09 -10.96
C PRO A 798 -1.10 3.18 -12.17
N LEU A 799 -0.02 2.81 -12.88
CA LEU A 799 -0.09 2.03 -14.13
C LEU A 799 -0.78 0.67 -13.97
N SER A 800 -0.79 0.12 -12.75
CA SER A 800 -1.46 -1.12 -12.34
C SER A 800 -3.00 -1.10 -12.49
N TYR A 801 -3.61 0.07 -12.72
CA TYR A 801 -5.04 0.22 -13.04
C TYR A 801 -5.32 0.27 -14.55
N LYS A 802 -4.29 0.36 -15.39
CA LYS A 802 -4.45 0.58 -16.84
C LYS A 802 -4.58 -0.78 -17.56
N PRO A 803 -5.41 -0.87 -18.62
CA PRO A 803 -5.52 -2.08 -19.44
C PRO A 803 -4.18 -2.61 -19.96
N ILE A 804 -3.90 -3.88 -19.68
CA ILE A 804 -2.77 -4.62 -20.23
C ILE A 804 -3.08 -4.94 -21.69
N VAL A 805 -2.26 -4.43 -22.61
CA VAL A 805 -2.39 -4.69 -24.05
C VAL A 805 -1.88 -6.10 -24.35
N VAL A 806 -2.80 -7.06 -24.44
CA VAL A 806 -2.50 -8.41 -24.93
C VAL A 806 -2.37 -8.36 -26.45
N ALA A 807 -1.15 -8.50 -26.96
CA ALA A 807 -0.91 -8.65 -28.39
C ALA A 807 -1.50 -9.99 -28.87
N ALA A 808 -2.44 -9.92 -29.82
CA ALA A 808 -2.89 -11.11 -30.54
C ALA A 808 -1.73 -11.72 -31.36
N GLY A 809 -1.75 -13.05 -31.54
CA GLY A 809 -0.63 -13.80 -32.10
C GLY A 809 -0.26 -13.39 -33.52
N VAL A 810 1.04 -13.19 -33.77
CA VAL A 810 1.59 -12.89 -35.10
C VAL A 810 1.94 -14.20 -35.82
N GLU A 811 0.91 -14.89 -36.31
CA GLU A 811 1.06 -16.11 -37.15
C GLU A 811 0.17 -16.09 -38.42
N ASP A 812 -0.03 -14.92 -39.04
CA ASP A 812 -0.12 -14.78 -40.51
C ASP A 812 -0.27 -13.31 -40.93
N GLU A 813 0.78 -12.70 -41.51
CA GLU A 813 0.67 -11.63 -42.54
C GLU A 813 2.04 -11.24 -43.14
N LEU A 814 2.77 -12.21 -43.72
CA LEU A 814 4.07 -11.96 -44.36
C LEU A 814 3.98 -11.57 -45.85
N SER A 815 2.87 -10.93 -46.28
CA SER A 815 2.62 -10.65 -47.71
C SER A 815 1.68 -9.48 -48.06
N ALA A 816 1.82 -8.31 -47.44
CA ALA A 816 1.29 -7.05 -48.03
C ALA A 816 2.05 -5.80 -47.55
N ALA A 817 2.34 -4.87 -48.46
CA ALA A 817 2.80 -3.52 -48.14
C ALA A 817 1.87 -2.48 -48.82
N PRO A 818 1.13 -1.67 -48.07
CA PRO A 818 0.35 -0.55 -48.62
C PRO A 818 1.11 0.78 -48.57
N THR A 819 0.85 1.65 -49.55
CA THR A 819 1.41 3.00 -49.65
C THR A 819 0.82 3.98 -48.63
N VAL A 820 1.62 4.94 -48.18
CA VAL A 820 1.20 6.03 -47.29
C VAL A 820 0.18 6.96 -47.98
N SER A 821 -0.94 7.21 -47.30
CA SER A 821 -1.87 8.31 -47.59
C SER A 821 -2.44 8.84 -46.27
N SER A 822 -2.69 10.14 -46.18
CA SER A 822 -2.85 10.85 -44.90
C SER A 822 -4.27 11.38 -44.65
N CYS A 823 -4.97 10.83 -43.64
CA CYS A 823 -6.07 11.52 -42.95
C CYS A 823 -6.46 10.86 -41.60
N GLU A 824 -6.58 11.72 -40.57
CA GLU A 824 -7.51 11.67 -39.42
C GLU A 824 -7.58 10.48 -38.42
N ARG A 825 -7.00 10.74 -37.24
CA ARG A 825 -7.52 10.58 -35.84
C ARG A 825 -8.32 9.35 -35.35
N ASP A 826 -7.85 8.85 -34.19
CA ASP A 826 -8.61 8.31 -33.04
C ASP A 826 -9.51 7.06 -33.20
N ASP A 827 -8.89 5.88 -33.33
CA ASP A 827 -9.58 4.58 -33.12
C ASP A 827 -8.69 3.47 -32.48
N ARG A 828 -7.86 3.83 -31.48
CA ARG A 828 -6.79 2.96 -30.92
C ARG A 828 -7.21 1.93 -29.85
N TYR A 829 -8.42 1.37 -29.92
CA TYR A 829 -8.91 0.36 -28.94
C TYR A 829 -9.58 -0.89 -29.55
N ASN A 830 -9.47 -1.13 -30.85
CA ASN A 830 -10.19 -2.21 -31.52
C ASN A 830 -9.28 -3.41 -31.89
N THR A 831 -8.80 -4.15 -30.89
CA THR A 831 -8.21 -5.49 -31.08
C THR A 831 -9.33 -6.53 -31.15
N ALA A 832 -9.55 -7.14 -32.31
CA ALA A 832 -10.66 -8.06 -32.55
C ALA A 832 -10.45 -9.42 -31.85
N THR A 833 -10.95 -9.56 -30.62
CA THR A 833 -11.06 -10.84 -29.92
C THR A 833 -12.32 -11.59 -30.38
N THR A 834 -12.19 -12.83 -30.83
CA THR A 834 -13.35 -13.72 -31.07
C THR A 834 -13.79 -14.44 -29.79
N ASP A 835 -15.08 -14.79 -29.71
CA ASP A 835 -15.60 -15.72 -28.71
C ASP A 835 -15.21 -17.18 -29.03
N ASP A 836 -15.51 -18.09 -28.10
CA ASP A 836 -15.27 -19.54 -28.20
C ASP A 836 -16.06 -20.24 -29.33
N ARG A 837 -16.78 -19.46 -30.15
CA ARG A 837 -17.62 -19.89 -31.28
C ARG A 837 -17.24 -19.16 -32.58
N GLY A 838 -16.10 -18.46 -32.60
CA GLY A 838 -15.55 -17.78 -33.78
C GLY A 838 -16.27 -16.48 -34.19
N ARG A 839 -17.07 -15.88 -33.30
CA ARG A 839 -17.76 -14.60 -33.56
C ARG A 839 -16.98 -13.44 -32.94
N SER A 840 -17.01 -12.26 -33.56
CA SER A 840 -16.45 -11.05 -32.93
C SER A 840 -17.12 -10.81 -31.58
N ALA A 841 -16.34 -10.76 -30.49
CA ALA A 841 -16.88 -10.55 -29.16
C ALA A 841 -17.50 -9.15 -29.05
N VAL A 842 -18.73 -9.06 -28.53
CA VAL A 842 -19.45 -7.79 -28.35
C VAL A 842 -18.75 -6.88 -27.32
N PHE A 843 -18.07 -7.50 -26.36
CA PHE A 843 -17.25 -6.84 -25.35
C PHE A 843 -15.88 -7.56 -25.27
N PRO A 844 -14.84 -7.04 -25.96
CA PRO A 844 -13.49 -7.58 -25.88
C PRO A 844 -12.96 -7.65 -24.45
N SER A 845 -12.18 -8.69 -24.14
CA SER A 845 -11.64 -8.89 -22.80
C SER A 845 -10.62 -7.81 -22.42
N VAL A 846 -10.83 -7.15 -21.29
CA VAL A 846 -9.96 -6.09 -20.77
C VAL A 846 -9.24 -6.59 -19.53
N TRP A 847 -7.92 -6.77 -19.65
CA TRP A 847 -7.06 -7.26 -18.58
C TRP A 847 -6.54 -6.10 -17.72
N ILE A 848 -6.77 -6.15 -16.41
CA ILE A 848 -6.21 -5.24 -15.40
C ILE A 848 -5.70 -6.14 -14.25
N HIS A 849 -4.56 -5.79 -13.63
CA HIS A 849 -3.91 -6.60 -12.61
C HIS A 849 -3.11 -5.73 -11.63
N PRO A 850 -3.13 -6.00 -10.31
CA PRO A 850 -3.80 -7.10 -9.61
C PRO A 850 -5.34 -7.12 -9.65
N PRO A 851 -5.99 -8.25 -9.25
CA PRO A 851 -7.44 -8.46 -9.35
C PRO A 851 -8.29 -7.45 -8.56
N ASN A 852 -7.76 -6.92 -7.47
CA ASN A 852 -8.39 -5.85 -6.68
C ASN A 852 -8.51 -4.54 -7.48
N HIS A 853 -7.52 -4.16 -8.29
CA HIS A 853 -7.61 -3.00 -9.19
C HIS A 853 -8.62 -3.22 -10.31
N ALA A 854 -8.74 -4.45 -10.83
CA ALA A 854 -9.77 -4.80 -11.79
C ALA A 854 -11.18 -4.63 -11.19
N GLY A 855 -11.38 -5.08 -9.94
CA GLY A 855 -12.59 -4.83 -9.16
C GLY A 855 -12.83 -3.33 -8.89
N ALA A 856 -11.78 -2.58 -8.52
CA ALA A 856 -11.85 -1.14 -8.30
C ALA A 856 -12.30 -0.38 -9.55
N MET A 857 -11.78 -0.75 -10.73
CA MET A 857 -12.20 -0.17 -12.01
C MET A 857 -13.64 -0.54 -12.40
N GLN A 858 -14.11 -1.75 -12.06
CA GLN A 858 -15.53 -2.08 -12.19
C GLN A 858 -16.41 -1.21 -11.27
N MET A 859 -15.99 -0.97 -10.03
CA MET A 859 -16.72 -0.11 -9.08
C MET A 859 -16.69 1.37 -9.46
N TYR A 860 -15.60 1.86 -10.05
CA TYR A 860 -15.54 3.20 -10.67
C TYR A 860 -16.57 3.35 -11.78
N HIS A 861 -16.65 2.37 -12.71
CA HIS A 861 -17.58 2.44 -13.83
C HIS A 861 -19.05 2.20 -13.43
N PHE A 862 -19.31 1.41 -12.37
CA PHE A 862 -20.59 1.35 -11.65
C PHE A 862 -20.95 2.75 -11.15
N ALA A 863 -20.14 3.35 -10.29
CA ALA A 863 -20.39 4.64 -9.65
C ALA A 863 -20.66 5.75 -10.69
N LYS A 864 -19.80 5.85 -11.70
CA LYS A 864 -19.90 6.78 -12.83
C LYS A 864 -21.20 6.61 -13.61
N ALA A 865 -21.63 5.36 -13.86
CA ALA A 865 -22.89 5.09 -14.54
C ALA A 865 -24.09 5.51 -13.68
N ILE A 866 -24.13 5.13 -12.40
CA ILE A 866 -25.24 5.43 -11.49
C ILE A 866 -25.47 6.94 -11.32
N VAL A 867 -24.41 7.76 -11.23
CA VAL A 867 -24.56 9.23 -11.22
C VAL A 867 -25.07 9.75 -12.57
N LEU A 868 -24.54 9.26 -13.69
CA LEU A 868 -24.98 9.64 -15.04
C LEU A 868 -26.41 9.22 -15.41
N LEU A 869 -27.03 8.30 -14.66
CA LEU A 869 -28.46 7.99 -14.78
C LEU A 869 -29.33 8.95 -13.95
N ASN A 870 -28.94 9.16 -12.69
CA ASN A 870 -29.80 9.82 -11.69
C ASN A 870 -29.67 11.35 -11.66
N GLN A 871 -28.59 11.92 -12.22
CA GLN A 871 -28.44 13.36 -12.39
C GLN A 871 -29.32 13.87 -13.55
N PRO A 872 -30.14 14.93 -13.37
CA PRO A 872 -30.86 15.56 -14.48
C PRO A 872 -29.92 16.06 -15.59
N THR A 873 -30.40 16.11 -16.85
CA THR A 873 -29.68 16.74 -17.97
C THR A 873 -30.36 18.07 -18.31
N THR A 874 -29.60 19.15 -18.54
CA THR A 874 -30.14 20.48 -18.86
C THR A 874 -29.69 21.05 -20.19
N GLY A 875 -28.56 20.61 -20.75
CA GLY A 875 -28.17 20.96 -22.12
C GLY A 875 -28.85 20.12 -23.20
N GLY A 876 -28.56 20.47 -24.44
CA GLY A 876 -29.18 19.88 -25.63
C GLY A 876 -28.56 18.55 -26.09
N LEU A 877 -28.81 18.24 -27.36
CA LEU A 877 -28.42 16.97 -28.01
C LEU A 877 -26.92 16.63 -27.92
N SER A 878 -26.05 17.63 -27.75
CA SER A 878 -24.60 17.46 -27.52
C SER A 878 -24.30 16.79 -26.18
N GLU A 879 -24.86 17.29 -25.07
CA GLU A 879 -24.67 16.71 -23.73
C GLU A 879 -25.28 15.32 -23.64
N TYR A 880 -26.47 15.13 -24.20
CA TYR A 880 -27.12 13.81 -24.29
C TYR A 880 -26.21 12.78 -24.99
N ARG A 881 -25.61 13.16 -26.14
CA ARG A 881 -24.62 12.30 -26.84
C ARG A 881 -23.37 12.05 -26.01
N GLN A 882 -22.86 13.04 -25.28
CA GLN A 882 -21.68 12.87 -24.42
C GLN A 882 -21.97 11.96 -23.22
N ARG A 883 -23.14 12.08 -22.60
CA ARG A 883 -23.63 11.16 -21.55
C ARG A 883 -23.74 9.74 -22.10
N GLN A 884 -24.37 9.56 -23.27
CA GLN A 884 -24.51 8.23 -23.88
C GLN A 884 -23.16 7.60 -24.27
N LYS A 885 -22.18 8.41 -24.71
CA LYS A 885 -20.80 7.95 -24.91
C LYS A 885 -20.18 7.45 -23.60
N ARG A 886 -20.21 8.25 -22.53
CA ARG A 886 -19.69 7.88 -21.19
C ARG A 886 -20.36 6.64 -20.60
N LEU A 887 -21.66 6.49 -20.80
CA LEU A 887 -22.41 5.30 -20.41
C LEU A 887 -21.96 4.05 -21.20
N SER A 888 -21.79 4.15 -22.52
CA SER A 888 -21.26 3.04 -23.32
C SER A 888 -19.78 2.72 -23.02
N GLU A 889 -18.98 3.69 -22.58
CA GLU A 889 -17.62 3.46 -22.08
C GLU A 889 -17.65 2.60 -20.81
N SER A 890 -18.51 2.93 -19.83
CA SER A 890 -18.69 2.11 -18.63
C SER A 890 -19.17 0.69 -18.94
N VAL A 891 -20.15 0.53 -19.83
CA VAL A 891 -20.65 -0.81 -20.23
C VAL A 891 -19.53 -1.65 -20.86
N ASN A 892 -18.78 -1.05 -21.80
CA ASN A 892 -17.67 -1.74 -22.46
C ASN A 892 -16.59 -2.17 -21.47
N MET A 893 -16.17 -1.27 -20.56
CA MET A 893 -15.11 -1.58 -19.60
C MET A 893 -15.53 -2.65 -18.60
N VAL A 894 -16.72 -2.53 -18.00
CA VAL A 894 -17.21 -3.47 -16.98
C VAL A 894 -17.40 -4.88 -17.55
N CYS A 895 -18.02 -4.99 -18.73
CA CYS A 895 -18.19 -6.28 -19.40
C CYS A 895 -16.87 -6.84 -19.92
N GLY A 896 -15.94 -5.99 -20.38
CA GLY A 896 -14.61 -6.40 -20.80
C GLY A 896 -13.77 -6.98 -19.66
N ILE A 897 -13.78 -6.35 -18.48
CA ILE A 897 -13.10 -6.88 -17.28
C ILE A 897 -13.75 -8.19 -16.83
N ALA A 898 -15.09 -8.27 -16.81
CA ALA A 898 -15.81 -9.50 -16.48
C ALA A 898 -15.50 -10.65 -17.46
N ASN A 899 -15.31 -10.35 -18.76
CA ASN A 899 -14.90 -11.32 -19.77
C ASN A 899 -13.44 -11.78 -19.61
N ALA A 900 -12.52 -10.89 -19.20
CA ALA A 900 -11.15 -11.27 -18.87
C ALA A 900 -11.10 -12.24 -17.66
N TYR A 901 -11.88 -11.96 -16.61
CA TYR A 901 -11.89 -12.80 -15.41
C TYR A 901 -12.81 -14.03 -15.48
N ARG A 902 -13.44 -14.30 -16.63
CA ARG A 902 -14.39 -15.42 -16.84
C ARG A 902 -13.85 -16.76 -16.32
N ASP A 903 -12.59 -17.08 -16.60
CA ASP A 903 -12.00 -18.38 -16.28
C ASP A 903 -11.14 -18.36 -15.00
N LYS A 904 -10.85 -17.18 -14.43
CA LYS A 904 -10.03 -16.99 -13.23
C LYS A 904 -10.86 -16.77 -11.95
N GLU A 905 -10.19 -16.66 -10.80
CA GLU A 905 -10.67 -16.39 -9.43
C GLU A 905 -12.17 -16.04 -9.21
N SER A 906 -12.81 -16.75 -8.28
CA SER A 906 -14.20 -16.49 -7.86
C SER A 906 -14.43 -15.08 -7.31
N ALA A 907 -13.42 -14.48 -6.65
CA ALA A 907 -13.53 -13.19 -5.97
C ALA A 907 -14.01 -12.06 -6.90
N VAL A 908 -13.34 -11.85 -8.04
CA VAL A 908 -13.68 -10.78 -9.01
C VAL A 908 -15.08 -10.99 -9.61
N ALA A 909 -15.56 -12.23 -9.70
CA ALA A 909 -16.89 -12.53 -10.25
C ALA A 909 -18.03 -11.93 -9.41
N PHE A 910 -17.85 -11.75 -8.10
CA PHE A 910 -18.87 -11.11 -7.24
C PHE A 910 -19.05 -9.62 -7.58
N VAL A 911 -17.95 -8.88 -7.66
CA VAL A 911 -17.97 -7.46 -8.08
C VAL A 911 -18.45 -7.35 -9.53
N SER A 912 -18.05 -8.30 -10.39
CA SER A 912 -18.51 -8.36 -11.78
C SER A 912 -20.03 -8.54 -11.89
N VAL A 913 -20.68 -9.40 -11.10
CA VAL A 913 -22.16 -9.51 -11.09
C VAL A 913 -22.80 -8.17 -10.74
N GLN A 914 -22.30 -7.49 -9.69
CA GLN A 914 -22.86 -6.23 -9.22
C GLN A 914 -22.70 -5.11 -10.26
N ALA A 915 -21.49 -4.96 -10.81
CA ALA A 915 -21.19 -3.94 -11.81
C ALA A 915 -21.85 -4.23 -13.16
N VAL A 916 -21.84 -5.48 -13.67
CA VAL A 916 -22.48 -5.86 -14.94
C VAL A 916 -23.99 -5.64 -14.87
N PHE A 917 -24.64 -5.95 -13.75
CA PHE A 917 -26.05 -5.64 -13.56
C PHE A 917 -26.31 -4.11 -13.50
N ALA A 918 -25.50 -3.36 -12.74
CA ALA A 918 -25.65 -1.91 -12.64
C ALA A 918 -25.46 -1.18 -13.98
N VAL A 919 -24.50 -1.61 -14.83
CA VAL A 919 -24.36 -1.06 -16.19
C VAL A 919 -25.40 -1.62 -17.18
N GLY A 920 -26.03 -2.75 -16.85
CA GLY A 920 -27.08 -3.38 -17.65
C GLY A 920 -28.35 -2.55 -17.75
N LEU A 921 -28.73 -1.82 -16.69
CA LEU A 921 -30.00 -1.08 -16.57
C LEU A 921 -30.27 -0.02 -17.67
N PHE A 922 -29.28 0.31 -18.52
CA PHE A 922 -29.41 1.32 -19.58
C PHE A 922 -28.84 0.88 -20.94
N VAL A 923 -28.56 -0.41 -21.13
CA VAL A 923 -28.11 -0.92 -22.44
C VAL A 923 -29.29 -1.00 -23.41
N GLN A 924 -29.33 -0.08 -24.37
CA GLN A 924 -30.42 0.05 -25.36
C GLN A 924 -30.20 -0.69 -26.69
N VAL A 925 -28.99 -1.21 -26.93
CA VAL A 925 -28.63 -1.87 -28.20
C VAL A 925 -28.80 -3.39 -28.06
N PRO A 926 -29.70 -4.06 -28.82
CA PRO A 926 -29.99 -5.49 -28.61
C PRO A 926 -28.76 -6.41 -28.64
N ALA A 927 -27.83 -6.20 -29.58
CA ALA A 927 -26.58 -6.99 -29.61
C ALA A 927 -25.73 -6.83 -28.33
N LYS A 928 -25.76 -5.64 -27.69
CA LYS A 928 -25.11 -5.41 -26.40
C LYS A 928 -25.92 -5.96 -25.23
N GLN A 929 -27.25 -5.97 -25.32
CA GLN A 929 -28.12 -6.63 -24.34
C GLN A 929 -27.82 -8.13 -24.28
N ASP A 930 -27.82 -8.82 -25.43
CA ASP A 930 -27.48 -10.26 -25.54
C ASP A 930 -26.09 -10.56 -24.99
N GLY A 931 -25.08 -9.78 -25.40
CA GLY A 931 -23.69 -9.93 -24.92
C GLY A 931 -23.54 -9.68 -23.42
N LEU A 932 -24.32 -8.76 -22.85
CA LEU A 932 -24.28 -8.44 -21.42
C LEU A 932 -24.97 -9.52 -20.60
N LEU A 933 -26.13 -10.03 -21.06
CA LEU A 933 -26.81 -11.16 -20.42
C LEU A 933 -25.91 -12.40 -20.38
N TYR A 934 -25.26 -12.74 -21.51
CA TYR A 934 -24.32 -13.86 -21.54
C TYR A 934 -23.15 -13.68 -20.56
N THR A 935 -22.62 -12.45 -20.46
CA THR A 935 -21.55 -12.09 -19.50
C THR A 935 -22.04 -12.24 -18.06
N LEU A 936 -23.22 -11.70 -17.74
CA LEU A 936 -23.85 -11.78 -16.42
C LEU A 936 -24.17 -13.23 -16.03
N GLU A 937 -24.64 -14.06 -16.97
CA GLU A 937 -24.89 -15.49 -16.75
C GLU A 937 -23.61 -16.26 -16.43
N GLN A 938 -22.47 -15.96 -17.07
CA GLN A 938 -21.19 -16.59 -16.69
C GLN A 938 -20.73 -16.11 -15.30
N MET A 939 -20.86 -14.82 -15.01
CA MET A 939 -20.49 -14.26 -13.70
C MET A 939 -21.37 -14.79 -12.57
N LEU A 940 -22.67 -15.01 -12.81
CA LEU A 940 -23.59 -15.65 -11.86
C LEU A 940 -23.24 -17.13 -11.65
N LYS A 941 -22.93 -17.89 -12.71
CA LYS A 941 -22.47 -19.29 -12.57
C LYS A 941 -21.19 -19.41 -11.74
N LYS A 942 -20.23 -18.49 -11.91
CA LYS A 942 -18.94 -18.53 -11.20
C LYS A 942 -19.02 -17.99 -9.77
N SER A 943 -19.63 -16.81 -9.58
CA SER A 943 -19.82 -16.23 -8.25
C SER A 943 -20.82 -17.03 -7.41
N LYS A 944 -21.78 -17.72 -8.05
CA LYS A 944 -22.94 -18.36 -7.39
C LYS A 944 -23.75 -17.38 -6.53
N PHE A 945 -23.57 -16.08 -6.73
CA PHE A 945 -24.16 -15.01 -5.94
C PHE A 945 -25.68 -15.02 -6.15
N PRO A 946 -26.50 -15.41 -5.15
CA PRO A 946 -27.90 -15.68 -5.36
C PRO A 946 -28.69 -14.37 -5.33
N ALA A 947 -28.74 -13.73 -6.49
CA ALA A 947 -29.85 -12.88 -6.87
C ALA A 947 -30.63 -13.60 -7.99
N PRO A 948 -31.49 -14.58 -7.64
CA PRO A 948 -32.38 -15.21 -8.61
C PRO A 948 -33.18 -14.12 -9.34
N GLY A 949 -33.16 -14.17 -10.66
CA GLY A 949 -33.93 -13.22 -11.48
C GLY A 949 -33.21 -11.96 -11.94
N LEU A 950 -31.93 -11.67 -11.64
CA LEU A 950 -31.24 -10.48 -12.23
C LEU A 950 -31.35 -10.43 -13.77
N VAL A 951 -31.22 -11.59 -14.41
CA VAL A 951 -31.36 -11.77 -15.87
C VAL A 951 -32.79 -11.53 -16.36
N ALA A 952 -33.81 -11.83 -15.53
CA ALA A 952 -35.21 -11.55 -15.84
C ALA A 952 -35.58 -10.08 -15.57
N GLU A 953 -35.00 -9.49 -14.53
CA GLU A 953 -35.14 -8.09 -14.12
C GLU A 953 -34.54 -7.15 -15.16
N LEU A 954 -33.35 -7.43 -15.69
CA LEU A 954 -32.81 -6.69 -16.85
C LEU A 954 -33.69 -6.85 -18.09
N LYS A 955 -34.20 -8.05 -18.38
CA LYS A 955 -35.12 -8.29 -19.51
C LYS A 955 -36.45 -7.53 -19.34
N GLN A 956 -36.91 -7.32 -18.11
CA GLN A 956 -38.07 -6.48 -17.81
C GLN A 956 -37.75 -4.99 -18.00
N VAL A 957 -36.63 -4.50 -17.44
CA VAL A 957 -36.16 -3.10 -17.56
C VAL A 957 -35.88 -2.69 -19.01
N TRP A 958 -35.63 -3.64 -19.92
CA TRP A 958 -35.48 -3.38 -21.36
C TRP A 958 -36.76 -3.56 -22.18
N ALA A 959 -37.87 -3.98 -21.55
CA ALA A 959 -39.19 -4.12 -22.15
C ALA A 959 -40.18 -3.02 -21.71
N GLU A 960 -39.82 -2.26 -20.67
CA GLU A 960 -40.48 -1.05 -20.17
C GLU A 960 -39.97 0.23 -20.88
#